data_AF-A0A2N2DZQ4-F1
#
_entry.id   AF-A0A2N2DZQ4-F1
#
_cell.length_a   1.000
_cell.length_b   1.000
_cell.length_c   1.000
_cell.angle_alpha   90.00
_cell.angle_beta   90.00
_cell.angle_gamma   90.00
#
_symmetry.space_group_name_H-M   'P 1'
#
loop_
_entity.id
_entity.type
_entity.pdbx_description
1 polymer ?
#
loop_
_entity_poly.entity_id
_entity_poly.type
_entity_poly.pdbx_seq_one_letter_code
_entity_poly.pdbx_strand_id
1 'polypeptide(L)'
;MSTFLDTIKHNVIIGDGAIGSMLVKHGLGPGENPELWMLSHPEELKSIHRSYLNAGARVIQTNTFGANRLKLSEYNSSSRVREINITAARYVREVVEDKAFVAGIIGPTGHFPSPLGDIDWTDLVDVFKEQSIALEEGGVDFIFLETFSDLGEIRAALFAAKNYTSLPVACSLTYTNGRTLTGTTPTIAAAVLSSLGADIIGANCSTGPKELLDVMKEYRAATTLPLLVEPNAGMPELINGETVYNEHPETFASFVEPFRQAGVNLIGSCCGSTPEHTRAMVKALSSSGPITTSIPNSTPTLLASRSKIVALGSHTLPLIIGERINPTARKAIAQAFRDNNWDMITQEGFAQVEAGAELLDLNVGVPGLDEGVLLKHGVRQLQMALDIPLVLDCTQKEALEKGLQEYQGRALINSVNGEERSLRSILPLAKKYGAAVLGLCLDDRGIPEKAEERLEIAKTIVQRALEYGLKKEDIVIDCLVLTAAASPKLSMETVRAISLVKKELGVATALGLSNVSHGLPQRTWLNSAFLALTLGAGLDAAIANPSDNRIKETINATALLTGRDEGATNYLIKAGKPSLLMPVTSNNTDKGVSLEALESLIFHGQQEPLIPLIQELLSKHDMLTIINKGILPSLEKIGDLFASGEVFLPQLIMSGDSAKLAFAYLKENFPDNSLEEKGTIVIGTVRGDIHDIGKNITAAVLENHGYKVIDLGKNVSGEEFLAAAIRENAHVVGLSALMTTTMVEMGPIVEMIKNQNSYIKVIIGGAVVTADFARQINADGYGKDAVEAVKLVESLLSKP
;
A
#
# COMPACT_ATOMS: atom_id res chain seq x y z
N MET A 1 9.45 -27.94 23.90
CA MET A 1 9.25 -26.49 24.09
C MET A 1 7.89 -26.11 23.55
N SER A 2 7.25 -25.07 24.07
CA SER A 2 6.06 -24.47 23.43
C SER A 2 6.45 -23.97 22.04
N THR A 3 5.53 -24.01 21.07
CA THR A 3 5.80 -23.40 19.76
C THR A 3 5.97 -21.88 19.90
N PHE A 4 6.59 -21.24 18.91
CA PHE A 4 6.71 -19.78 18.88
C PHE A 4 5.34 -19.09 19.00
N LEU A 5 4.34 -19.57 18.23
CA LEU A 5 2.98 -19.02 18.25
C LEU A 5 2.26 -19.20 19.60
N ASP A 6 2.44 -20.34 20.27
CA ASP A 6 1.87 -20.53 21.61
C ASP A 6 2.51 -19.55 22.61
N THR A 7 3.81 -19.29 22.45
CA THR A 7 4.52 -18.39 23.34
C THR A 7 4.05 -16.94 23.16
N ILE A 8 3.94 -16.46 21.92
CA ILE A 8 3.64 -15.06 21.61
C ILE A 8 2.17 -14.68 21.89
N LYS A 9 1.25 -15.64 21.82
CA LYS A 9 -0.17 -15.43 22.14
C LYS A 9 -0.41 -15.16 23.63
N HIS A 10 0.48 -15.63 24.49
CA HIS A 10 0.29 -15.59 25.94
C HIS A 10 1.31 -14.74 26.69
N ASN A 11 2.41 -14.35 26.04
CA ASN A 11 3.49 -13.61 26.66
C ASN A 11 3.93 -12.45 25.78
N VAL A 12 4.45 -11.42 26.44
CA VAL A 12 5.26 -10.40 25.77
C VAL A 12 6.72 -10.86 25.85
N ILE A 13 7.43 -10.85 24.73
CA ILE A 13 8.84 -11.24 24.65
C ILE A 13 9.67 -10.13 24.01
N ILE A 14 10.94 -10.04 24.40
CA ILE A 14 11.90 -9.08 23.85
C ILE A 14 12.70 -9.74 22.72
N GLY A 15 12.75 -9.09 21.57
CA GLY A 15 13.64 -9.44 20.45
C GLY A 15 15.03 -8.84 20.60
N ASP A 16 15.90 -9.10 19.63
CA ASP A 16 17.22 -8.48 19.54
C ASP A 16 17.15 -7.04 18.99
N GLY A 17 18.28 -6.57 18.46
CA GLY A 17 18.46 -5.21 17.96
C GLY A 17 19.13 -5.20 16.59
N ALA A 18 19.61 -4.03 16.17
CA ALA A 18 20.23 -3.86 14.87
C ALA A 18 21.44 -4.78 14.64
N ILE A 19 21.35 -5.61 13.61
CA ILE A 19 22.48 -6.39 13.09
C ILE A 19 23.38 -5.48 12.24
N GLY A 20 22.82 -4.71 11.31
CA GLY A 20 23.59 -3.91 10.36
C GLY A 20 24.56 -2.90 11.01
N SER A 21 24.09 -2.11 11.99
CA SER A 21 24.96 -1.15 12.69
C SER A 21 26.02 -1.85 13.55
N MET A 22 25.72 -3.04 14.08
CA MET A 22 26.68 -3.86 14.81
C MET A 22 27.75 -4.45 13.88
N LEU A 23 27.40 -4.85 12.66
CA LEU A 23 28.35 -5.31 11.66
C LEU A 23 29.36 -4.23 11.28
N VAL A 24 28.90 -2.98 11.08
CA VAL A 24 29.81 -1.85 10.82
C VAL A 24 30.79 -1.63 11.97
N LYS A 25 30.33 -1.72 13.23
CA LYS A 25 31.22 -1.65 14.41
C LYS A 25 32.24 -2.79 14.47
N HIS A 26 31.97 -3.92 13.81
CA HIS A 26 32.84 -5.09 13.76
C HIS A 26 33.65 -5.19 12.46
N GLY A 27 33.63 -4.15 11.62
CA GLY A 27 34.52 -4.04 10.46
C GLY A 27 33.88 -4.25 9.09
N LEU A 28 32.55 -4.30 9.00
CA LEU A 28 31.87 -4.21 7.69
C LEU A 28 32.15 -2.84 7.07
N GLY A 29 32.85 -2.83 5.92
CA GLY A 29 33.24 -1.63 5.21
C GLY A 29 32.14 -1.04 4.32
N PRO A 30 32.29 0.23 3.89
CA PRO A 30 31.35 0.87 2.97
C PRO A 30 31.17 0.08 1.66
N GLY A 31 29.92 -0.20 1.31
CA GLY A 31 29.54 -0.92 0.09
C GLY A 31 29.77 -2.42 0.09
N GLU A 32 30.25 -3.00 1.19
CA GLU A 32 30.21 -4.45 1.38
C GLU A 32 28.77 -4.91 1.66
N ASN A 33 28.39 -6.07 1.12
CA ASN A 33 27.08 -6.66 1.38
C ASN A 33 27.09 -7.42 2.72
N PRO A 34 26.20 -7.08 3.69
CA PRO A 34 26.15 -7.73 4.99
C PRO A 34 26.01 -9.25 4.93
N GLU A 35 25.17 -9.75 4.03
CA GLU A 35 24.85 -11.18 3.91
C GLU A 35 26.01 -11.99 3.30
N LEU A 36 26.82 -11.39 2.44
CA LEU A 36 28.04 -12.01 1.91
C LEU A 36 29.20 -11.91 2.91
N TRP A 37 29.32 -10.78 3.60
CA TRP A 37 30.41 -10.53 4.56
C TRP A 37 30.43 -11.55 5.69
N MET A 38 29.27 -11.99 6.16
CA MET A 38 29.18 -13.02 7.20
C MET A 38 29.76 -14.38 6.80
N LEU A 39 29.89 -14.68 5.50
CA LEU A 39 30.45 -15.96 5.04
C LEU A 39 31.97 -16.03 5.30
N SER A 40 32.66 -14.90 5.20
CA SER A 40 34.09 -14.78 5.52
C SER A 40 34.35 -14.42 6.99
N HIS A 41 33.34 -13.92 7.72
CA HIS A 41 33.44 -13.47 9.11
C HIS A 41 32.39 -14.14 10.03
N PRO A 42 32.36 -15.49 10.10
CA PRO A 42 31.33 -16.20 10.83
C PRO A 42 31.40 -16.00 12.35
N GLU A 43 32.61 -15.86 12.92
CA GLU A 43 32.74 -15.74 14.38
C GLU A 43 32.38 -14.34 14.88
N GLU A 44 32.63 -13.30 14.07
CA GLU A 44 32.18 -11.93 14.32
C GLU A 44 30.65 -11.86 14.36
N LEU A 45 29.98 -12.44 13.37
CA LEU A 45 28.51 -12.50 13.35
C LEU A 45 27.97 -13.29 14.56
N LYS A 46 28.53 -14.47 14.85
CA LYS A 46 28.11 -15.27 16.01
C LYS A 46 28.34 -14.54 17.33
N SER A 47 29.40 -13.74 17.43
CA SER A 47 29.66 -12.89 18.60
C SER A 47 28.57 -11.84 18.80
N ILE A 48 28.13 -11.18 17.73
CA ILE A 48 27.02 -10.22 17.76
C ILE A 48 25.73 -10.92 18.24
N HIS A 49 25.35 -12.05 17.67
CA HIS A 49 24.16 -12.79 18.11
C HIS A 49 24.28 -13.24 19.59
N ARG A 50 25.45 -13.72 20.03
CA ARG A 50 25.69 -14.08 21.45
C ARG A 50 25.50 -12.88 22.36
N SER A 51 25.90 -11.68 21.92
CA SER A 51 25.76 -10.47 22.73
C SER A 51 24.30 -10.12 23.00
N TYR A 52 23.41 -10.25 22.02
CA TYR A 52 21.96 -10.06 22.18
C TYR A 52 21.30 -11.17 23.01
N LEU A 53 21.69 -12.42 22.78
CA LEU A 53 21.23 -13.55 23.60
C LEU A 53 21.60 -13.35 25.08
N ASN A 54 22.84 -12.96 25.35
CA ASN A 54 23.32 -12.65 26.71
C ASN A 54 22.66 -11.40 27.31
N ALA A 55 22.14 -10.49 26.49
CA ALA A 55 21.33 -9.37 26.94
C ALA A 55 19.89 -9.77 27.33
N GLY A 56 19.46 -11.00 27.00
CA GLY A 56 18.16 -11.57 27.35
C GLY A 56 17.14 -11.56 26.22
N ALA A 57 17.56 -11.31 24.97
CA ALA A 57 16.68 -11.46 23.82
C ALA A 57 16.17 -12.91 23.71
N ARG A 58 14.88 -13.05 23.42
CA ARG A 58 14.16 -14.33 23.24
C ARG A 58 13.86 -14.65 21.78
N VAL A 59 14.06 -13.69 20.90
CA VAL A 59 14.05 -13.84 19.44
C VAL A 59 15.37 -13.28 18.94
N ILE A 60 16.09 -14.04 18.12
CA ILE A 60 17.31 -13.59 17.43
C ILE A 60 17.06 -13.68 15.92
N GLN A 61 17.37 -12.61 15.21
CA GLN A 61 17.15 -12.45 13.79
C GLN A 61 18.35 -12.97 12.97
N THR A 62 18.08 -13.55 11.80
CA THR A 62 19.12 -13.93 10.83
C THR A 62 19.63 -12.71 10.06
N ASN A 63 20.93 -12.70 9.72
CA ASN A 63 21.51 -11.72 8.81
C ASN A 63 21.16 -12.06 7.34
N THR A 64 19.89 -11.90 6.98
CA THR A 64 19.34 -12.28 5.66
C THR A 64 18.39 -11.25 5.05
N PHE A 65 18.40 -10.01 5.56
CA PHE A 65 17.48 -8.95 5.11
C PHE A 65 17.45 -8.79 3.59
N GLY A 66 18.61 -8.64 2.95
CA GLY A 66 18.78 -8.53 1.50
C GLY A 66 19.09 -9.86 0.78
N ALA A 67 18.91 -11.03 1.40
CA ALA A 67 19.34 -12.31 0.83
C ALA A 67 18.37 -12.89 -0.22
N ASN A 68 17.70 -12.05 -1.02
CA ASN A 68 16.85 -12.46 -2.13
C ASN A 68 17.56 -12.30 -3.48
N ARG A 69 17.07 -12.99 -4.52
CA ARG A 69 17.71 -13.05 -5.84
C ARG A 69 17.90 -11.69 -6.49
N LEU A 70 16.92 -10.79 -6.37
CA LEU A 70 16.97 -9.45 -6.96
C LEU A 70 18.02 -8.59 -6.26
N LYS A 71 18.03 -8.59 -4.93
CA LYS A 71 18.98 -7.78 -4.16
C LYS A 71 20.42 -8.30 -4.25
N LEU A 72 20.59 -9.62 -4.23
CA LEU A 72 21.90 -10.25 -4.43
C LEU A 72 22.44 -10.11 -5.87
N SER A 73 21.58 -9.80 -6.86
CA SER A 73 22.04 -9.57 -8.24
C SER A 73 22.92 -8.32 -8.35
N GLU A 74 22.70 -7.32 -7.48
CA GLU A 74 23.51 -6.10 -7.39
C GLU A 74 24.97 -6.41 -6.97
N TYR A 75 25.20 -7.59 -6.38
CA TYR A 75 26.50 -8.11 -5.96
C TYR A 75 26.94 -9.34 -6.76
N ASN A 76 26.38 -9.57 -7.95
CA ASN A 76 26.65 -10.73 -8.80
C ASN A 76 26.49 -12.09 -8.09
N SER A 77 25.59 -12.16 -7.10
CA SER A 77 25.44 -13.30 -6.19
C SER A 77 24.01 -13.88 -6.20
N SER A 78 23.24 -13.59 -7.24
CA SER A 78 21.84 -14.04 -7.39
C SER A 78 21.67 -15.56 -7.32
N SER A 79 22.67 -16.35 -7.72
CA SER A 79 22.65 -17.82 -7.64
C SER A 79 22.90 -18.38 -6.24
N ARG A 80 23.28 -17.54 -5.27
CA ARG A 80 23.70 -17.95 -3.92
C ARG A 80 22.62 -17.78 -2.85
N VAL A 81 21.38 -17.43 -3.23
CA VAL A 81 20.23 -17.25 -2.30
C VAL A 81 20.14 -18.39 -1.29
N ARG A 82 20.11 -19.64 -1.76
CA ARG A 82 19.95 -20.80 -0.88
C ARG A 82 21.13 -20.99 0.08
N GLU A 83 22.36 -20.84 -0.42
CA GLU A 83 23.58 -20.98 0.38
C GLU A 83 23.61 -19.95 1.52
N ILE A 84 23.38 -18.68 1.18
CA ILE A 84 23.45 -17.55 2.13
C ILE A 84 22.40 -17.71 3.22
N ASN A 85 21.13 -17.94 2.86
CA ASN A 85 20.05 -18.03 3.83
C ASN A 85 20.19 -19.23 4.78
N ILE A 86 20.53 -20.42 4.26
CA ILE A 86 20.76 -21.60 5.11
C ILE A 86 21.92 -21.37 6.06
N THR A 87 23.00 -20.76 5.58
CA THR A 87 24.20 -20.53 6.39
C THR A 87 23.94 -19.54 7.51
N ALA A 88 23.28 -18.42 7.22
CA ALA A 88 22.87 -17.44 8.24
C ALA A 88 21.99 -18.10 9.32
N ALA A 89 20.96 -18.84 8.91
CA ALA A 89 20.05 -19.52 9.83
C ALA A 89 20.79 -20.51 10.74
N ARG A 90 21.74 -21.28 10.19
CA ARG A 90 22.57 -22.22 10.95
C ARG A 90 23.47 -21.51 11.96
N TYR A 91 24.10 -20.39 11.59
CA TYR A 91 24.93 -19.63 12.52
C TYR A 91 24.12 -19.10 13.71
N VAL A 92 22.91 -18.60 13.48
CA VAL A 92 22.03 -18.19 14.59
C VAL A 92 21.62 -19.40 15.42
N ARG A 93 21.22 -20.51 14.79
CA ARG A 93 20.81 -21.74 15.49
C ARG A 93 21.93 -22.29 16.39
N GLU A 94 23.18 -22.28 15.92
CA GLU A 94 24.35 -22.66 16.71
C GLU A 94 24.55 -21.78 17.95
N VAL A 95 24.25 -20.48 17.83
CA VAL A 95 24.40 -19.52 18.93
C VAL A 95 23.27 -19.66 19.96
N VAL A 96 22.02 -19.77 19.49
CA VAL A 96 20.86 -19.78 20.39
C VAL A 96 20.59 -21.14 21.01
N GLU A 97 20.97 -22.22 20.33
CA GLU A 97 20.59 -23.60 20.69
C GLU A 97 19.06 -23.67 20.88
N ASP A 98 18.61 -23.90 22.11
CA ASP A 98 17.21 -23.94 22.52
C ASP A 98 16.80 -22.74 23.41
N LYS A 99 17.67 -21.72 23.59
CA LYS A 99 17.46 -20.62 24.55
C LYS A 99 16.56 -19.50 24.02
N ALA A 100 16.47 -19.35 22.70
CA ALA A 100 15.70 -18.33 22.00
C ALA A 100 15.14 -18.88 20.68
N PHE A 101 14.15 -18.18 20.12
CA PHE A 101 13.63 -18.47 18.78
C PHE A 101 14.47 -17.78 17.71
N VAL A 102 14.57 -18.38 16.54
CA VAL A 102 15.28 -17.85 15.37
C VAL A 102 14.26 -17.30 14.37
N ALA A 103 14.37 -16.01 14.05
CA ALA A 103 13.56 -15.36 13.04
C ALA A 103 14.32 -15.31 11.70
N GLY A 104 13.76 -15.91 10.67
CA GLY A 104 14.28 -15.80 9.30
C GLY A 104 13.86 -14.49 8.65
N ILE A 105 14.76 -13.51 8.59
CA ILE A 105 14.46 -12.18 8.06
C ILE A 105 14.41 -12.18 6.53
N ILE A 106 13.35 -11.56 5.99
CA ILE A 106 13.18 -11.25 4.57
C ILE A 106 12.81 -9.77 4.47
N GLY A 107 13.69 -8.96 3.86
CA GLY A 107 13.42 -7.58 3.53
C GLY A 107 12.81 -7.39 2.13
N PRO A 108 12.46 -6.15 1.75
CA PRO A 108 11.97 -5.85 0.40
C PRO A 108 13.05 -6.09 -0.67
N THR A 109 12.61 -6.28 -1.91
CA THR A 109 13.47 -6.47 -3.08
C THR A 109 14.13 -5.16 -3.55
N GLY A 110 13.57 -4.01 -3.15
CA GLY A 110 13.94 -2.70 -3.66
C GLY A 110 13.21 -2.31 -4.95
N HIS A 111 12.28 -3.15 -5.43
CA HIS A 111 11.48 -2.89 -6.62
C HIS A 111 9.99 -2.82 -6.26
N PHE A 112 9.27 -1.88 -6.87
CA PHE A 112 7.82 -1.87 -6.75
C PHE A 112 7.20 -2.95 -7.64
N PRO A 113 6.15 -3.64 -7.16
CA PRO A 113 5.32 -4.49 -8.01
C PRO A 113 4.59 -3.64 -9.06
N SER A 114 4.28 -4.28 -10.19
CA SER A 114 3.33 -3.72 -11.15
C SER A 114 2.00 -3.38 -10.48
N PRO A 115 1.36 -2.25 -10.82
CA PRO A 115 1.73 -1.32 -11.90
C PRO A 115 2.59 -0.12 -11.46
N LEU A 116 3.05 -0.07 -10.20
CA LEU A 116 3.96 0.99 -9.75
C LEU A 116 5.39 0.79 -10.25
N GLY A 117 5.81 -0.45 -10.43
CA GLY A 117 7.06 -0.81 -11.10
C GLY A 117 6.83 -1.88 -12.18
N ASP A 118 7.92 -2.50 -12.61
CA ASP A 118 7.91 -3.36 -13.79
C ASP A 118 7.89 -4.86 -13.48
N ILE A 119 7.92 -5.23 -12.19
CA ILE A 119 7.96 -6.64 -11.79
C ILE A 119 6.54 -7.16 -11.58
N ASP A 120 6.20 -8.23 -12.29
CA ASP A 120 4.92 -8.90 -12.12
C ASP A 120 4.84 -9.57 -10.74
N TRP A 121 3.64 -9.59 -10.17
CA TRP A 121 3.40 -10.16 -8.84
C TRP A 121 3.88 -11.61 -8.71
N THR A 122 3.72 -12.42 -9.77
CA THR A 122 4.16 -13.82 -9.81
C THR A 122 5.68 -13.95 -9.71
N ASP A 123 6.43 -13.03 -10.32
CA ASP A 123 7.89 -13.05 -10.28
C ASP A 123 8.41 -12.68 -8.88
N LEU A 124 7.75 -11.73 -8.21
CA LEU A 124 8.05 -11.41 -6.82
C LEU A 124 7.76 -12.60 -5.89
N VAL A 125 6.65 -13.30 -6.09
CA VAL A 125 6.34 -14.51 -5.32
C VAL A 125 7.45 -15.56 -5.49
N ASP A 126 7.95 -15.77 -6.70
CA ASP A 126 9.04 -16.72 -6.94
C ASP A 126 10.34 -16.29 -6.24
N VAL A 127 10.68 -15.00 -6.26
CA VAL A 127 11.84 -14.45 -5.54
C VAL A 127 11.75 -14.70 -4.02
N PHE A 128 10.60 -14.39 -3.41
CA PHE A 128 10.42 -14.60 -1.97
C PHE A 128 10.26 -16.07 -1.59
N LYS A 129 9.72 -16.90 -2.48
CA LYS A 129 9.61 -18.35 -2.30
C LYS A 129 10.98 -19.00 -2.18
N GLU A 130 11.92 -18.64 -3.07
CA GLU A 130 13.30 -19.15 -3.02
C GLU A 130 13.94 -18.89 -1.65
N GLN A 131 13.80 -17.67 -1.14
CA GLN A 131 14.35 -17.29 0.16
C GLN A 131 13.63 -17.99 1.32
N SER A 132 12.30 -18.02 1.31
CA SER A 132 11.48 -18.63 2.37
C SER A 132 11.79 -20.12 2.58
N ILE A 133 11.89 -20.88 1.48
CA ILE A 133 12.23 -22.31 1.53
C ILE A 133 13.64 -22.52 2.08
N ALA A 134 14.60 -21.67 1.68
CA ALA A 134 15.96 -21.77 2.17
C ALA A 134 16.08 -21.48 3.67
N LEU A 135 15.30 -20.52 4.19
CA LEU A 135 15.24 -20.22 5.63
C LEU A 135 14.60 -21.38 6.41
N GLU A 136 13.51 -21.98 5.91
CA GLU A 136 12.90 -23.18 6.53
C GLU A 136 13.89 -24.34 6.58
N GLU A 137 14.62 -24.61 5.48
CA GLU A 137 15.68 -25.62 5.45
C GLU A 137 16.83 -25.29 6.44
N GLY A 138 17.10 -24.01 6.65
CA GLY A 138 18.04 -23.49 7.63
C GLY A 138 17.64 -23.73 9.09
N GLY A 139 16.37 -24.08 9.35
CA GLY A 139 15.86 -24.39 10.69
C GLY A 139 15.46 -23.17 11.51
N VAL A 140 14.95 -22.11 10.87
CA VAL A 140 14.33 -20.97 11.57
C VAL A 140 12.98 -21.37 12.18
N ASP A 141 12.57 -20.69 13.25
CA ASP A 141 11.30 -20.98 13.94
C ASP A 141 10.09 -20.28 13.31
N PHE A 142 10.34 -19.15 12.62
CA PHE A 142 9.34 -18.41 11.87
C PHE A 142 10.01 -17.50 10.82
N ILE A 143 9.24 -17.08 9.82
CA ILE A 143 9.66 -16.08 8.84
C ILE A 143 9.22 -14.70 9.32
N PHE A 144 10.10 -13.72 9.23
CA PHE A 144 9.81 -12.33 9.53
C PHE A 144 10.03 -11.46 8.29
N LEU A 145 8.93 -10.98 7.70
CA LEU A 145 8.91 -10.03 6.60
C LEU A 145 9.03 -8.61 7.17
N GLU A 146 10.17 -7.96 7.00
CA GLU A 146 10.52 -6.74 7.73
C GLU A 146 10.75 -5.55 6.78
N THR A 147 10.40 -4.33 7.20
CA THR A 147 10.69 -3.06 6.52
C THR A 147 10.08 -2.93 5.12
N PHE A 148 8.89 -3.48 4.89
CA PHE A 148 8.20 -3.26 3.62
C PHE A 148 7.52 -1.88 3.59
N SER A 149 7.72 -1.16 2.48
CA SER A 149 7.11 0.16 2.24
C SER A 149 5.90 0.10 1.30
N ASP A 150 5.68 -1.04 0.65
CA ASP A 150 4.59 -1.27 -0.29
C ASP A 150 3.73 -2.48 0.10
N LEU A 151 2.40 -2.30 0.04
CA LEU A 151 1.44 -3.33 0.39
C LEU A 151 1.40 -4.47 -0.64
N GLY A 152 1.60 -4.18 -1.92
CA GLY A 152 1.64 -5.20 -2.97
C GLY A 152 2.82 -6.14 -2.82
N GLU A 153 3.99 -5.58 -2.51
CA GLU A 153 5.23 -6.33 -2.33
C GLU A 153 5.17 -7.27 -1.12
N ILE A 154 4.75 -6.77 0.05
CA ILE A 154 4.61 -7.62 1.25
C ILE A 154 3.51 -8.67 1.07
N ARG A 155 2.46 -8.40 0.29
CA ARG A 155 1.46 -9.43 -0.07
C ARG A 155 2.10 -10.57 -0.85
N ALA A 156 2.99 -10.28 -1.81
CA ALA A 156 3.71 -11.32 -2.55
C ALA A 156 4.63 -12.13 -1.61
N ALA A 157 5.37 -11.47 -0.72
CA ALA A 157 6.23 -12.12 0.25
C ALA A 157 5.46 -13.01 1.24
N LEU A 158 4.36 -12.50 1.80
CA LEU A 158 3.48 -13.25 2.71
C LEU A 158 2.83 -14.44 2.00
N PHE A 159 2.35 -14.23 0.77
CA PHE A 159 1.82 -15.31 -0.04
C PHE A 159 2.86 -16.42 -0.25
N ALA A 160 4.09 -16.05 -0.62
CA ALA A 160 5.16 -17.01 -0.83
C ALA A 160 5.47 -17.81 0.45
N ALA A 161 5.66 -17.12 1.58
CA ALA A 161 5.96 -17.75 2.85
C ALA A 161 4.83 -18.71 3.31
N LYS A 162 3.56 -18.29 3.26
CA LYS A 162 2.43 -19.11 3.72
C LYS A 162 2.09 -20.30 2.83
N ASN A 163 2.35 -20.21 1.52
CA ASN A 163 1.98 -21.27 0.57
C ASN A 163 3.10 -22.28 0.30
N TYR A 164 4.36 -21.93 0.60
CA TYR A 164 5.52 -22.77 0.29
C TYR A 164 6.34 -23.19 1.51
N THR A 165 5.96 -22.77 2.71
CA THR A 165 6.56 -23.23 3.97
C THR A 165 5.48 -23.60 4.98
N SER A 166 5.87 -24.31 6.04
CA SER A 166 4.99 -24.65 7.17
C SER A 166 5.10 -23.65 8.34
N LEU A 167 5.95 -22.63 8.20
CA LEU A 167 6.33 -21.74 9.27
C LEU A 167 5.25 -20.68 9.57
N PRO A 168 5.19 -20.22 10.83
CA PRO A 168 4.52 -18.96 11.15
C PRO A 168 5.17 -17.79 10.39
N VAL A 169 4.36 -16.78 10.05
CA VAL A 169 4.84 -15.58 9.35
C VAL A 169 4.46 -14.31 10.10
N ALA A 170 5.48 -13.54 10.44
CA ALA A 170 5.37 -12.19 10.98
C ALA A 170 5.56 -11.17 9.86
N CYS A 171 4.73 -10.12 9.84
CA CYS A 171 4.77 -9.06 8.83
C CYS A 171 4.95 -7.70 9.49
N SER A 172 5.89 -6.92 8.99
CA SER A 172 6.10 -5.54 9.39
C SER A 172 6.16 -4.61 8.19
N LEU A 173 5.42 -3.50 8.29
CA LEU A 173 5.59 -2.37 7.38
C LEU A 173 6.31 -1.23 8.09
N THR A 174 6.89 -0.33 7.31
CA THR A 174 7.56 0.86 7.83
C THR A 174 6.72 2.11 7.57
N TYR A 175 6.66 2.99 8.56
CA TYR A 175 5.71 4.10 8.61
C TYR A 175 6.39 5.44 8.90
N THR A 176 5.92 6.47 8.21
CA THR A 176 6.24 7.88 8.48
C THR A 176 4.94 8.66 8.51
N ASN A 177 4.69 9.43 9.57
CA ASN A 177 3.42 10.13 9.78
C ASN A 177 2.19 9.20 9.72
N GLY A 178 2.32 7.97 10.22
CA GLY A 178 1.23 6.99 10.27
C GLY A 178 0.88 6.31 8.94
N ARG A 179 1.68 6.50 7.87
CA ARG A 179 1.46 5.83 6.57
C ARG A 179 2.75 5.26 5.98
N THR A 180 2.61 4.25 5.13
CA THR A 180 3.70 3.76 4.28
C THR A 180 3.93 4.69 3.09
N LEU A 181 5.03 4.48 2.36
CA LEU A 181 5.37 5.25 1.16
C LEU A 181 4.27 5.24 0.08
N THR A 182 3.54 4.13 -0.06
CA THR A 182 2.44 4.00 -1.03
C THR A 182 1.05 4.31 -0.44
N GLY A 183 1.00 4.88 0.77
CA GLY A 183 -0.21 5.46 1.38
C GLY A 183 -0.98 4.55 2.33
N THR A 184 -0.47 3.35 2.62
CA THR A 184 -1.15 2.36 3.47
C THR A 184 -1.10 2.75 4.94
N THR A 185 -2.26 2.74 5.61
CA THR A 185 -2.34 2.94 7.07
C THR A 185 -2.21 1.60 7.80
N PRO A 186 -1.88 1.61 9.10
CA PRO A 186 -1.91 0.42 9.96
C PRO A 186 -3.24 -0.33 9.91
N THR A 187 -4.38 0.37 9.87
CA THR A 187 -5.70 -0.26 9.75
C THR A 187 -5.86 -1.05 8.44
N ILE A 188 -5.42 -0.49 7.31
CA ILE A 188 -5.46 -1.17 6.00
C ILE A 188 -4.55 -2.39 6.01
N ALA A 189 -3.31 -2.23 6.46
CA ALA A 189 -2.36 -3.32 6.58
C ALA A 189 -2.91 -4.46 7.45
N ALA A 190 -3.55 -4.13 8.57
CA ALA A 190 -4.18 -5.11 9.43
C ALA A 190 -5.28 -5.89 8.72
N ALA A 191 -6.18 -5.22 8.00
CA ALA A 191 -7.28 -5.86 7.29
C ALA A 191 -6.80 -6.81 6.17
N VAL A 192 -5.75 -6.40 5.44
CA VAL A 192 -5.22 -7.12 4.27
C VAL A 192 -4.29 -8.27 4.69
N LEU A 193 -3.33 -8.02 5.59
CA LEU A 193 -2.36 -9.05 5.99
C LEU A 193 -3.02 -10.13 6.85
N SER A 194 -3.98 -9.76 7.72
CA SER A 194 -4.71 -10.75 8.52
C SER A 194 -5.57 -11.66 7.64
N SER A 195 -6.18 -11.14 6.57
CA SER A 195 -6.99 -11.97 5.67
C SER A 195 -6.14 -12.88 4.78
N LEU A 196 -4.93 -12.45 4.43
CA LEU A 196 -3.94 -13.24 3.69
C LEU A 196 -3.25 -14.31 4.56
N GLY A 197 -3.48 -14.30 5.88
CA GLY A 197 -3.05 -15.35 6.80
C GLY A 197 -1.73 -15.06 7.54
N ALA A 198 -1.35 -13.80 7.71
CA ALA A 198 -0.28 -13.42 8.64
C ALA A 198 -0.61 -13.90 10.06
N ASP A 199 0.42 -14.35 10.79
CA ASP A 199 0.27 -14.82 12.16
C ASP A 199 0.56 -13.70 13.18
N ILE A 200 1.41 -12.74 12.79
CA ILE A 200 1.80 -11.56 13.58
C ILE A 200 1.91 -10.38 12.62
N ILE A 201 1.46 -9.20 13.02
CA ILE A 201 1.59 -7.97 12.22
C ILE A 201 2.12 -6.81 13.06
N GLY A 202 2.78 -5.84 12.45
CA GLY A 202 3.27 -4.68 13.17
C GLY A 202 4.09 -3.71 12.34
N ALA A 203 4.97 -2.99 13.03
CA ALA A 203 5.78 -1.93 12.42
C ALA A 203 7.23 -1.93 12.91
N ASN A 204 8.14 -1.53 12.03
CA ASN A 204 9.56 -1.41 12.35
C ASN A 204 10.22 -0.25 11.56
N CYS A 205 11.37 0.19 12.06
CA CYS A 205 12.24 1.17 11.43
C CYS A 205 11.54 2.52 11.14
N SER A 206 12.18 3.35 10.31
CA SER A 206 11.89 4.76 9.97
C SER A 206 11.88 5.74 11.15
N THR A 207 11.22 5.41 12.26
CA THR A 207 10.93 6.36 13.34
C THR A 207 11.19 5.76 14.73
N GLY A 208 11.19 6.62 15.75
CA GLY A 208 11.48 6.22 17.12
C GLY A 208 10.27 5.62 17.87
N PRO A 209 10.45 5.19 19.13
CA PRO A 209 9.41 4.52 19.91
C PRO A 209 8.11 5.31 20.06
N LYS A 210 8.21 6.65 20.16
CA LYS A 210 7.05 7.52 20.34
C LYS A 210 6.09 7.48 19.15
N GLU A 211 6.61 7.53 17.93
CA GLU A 211 5.79 7.56 16.72
C GLU A 211 5.21 6.18 16.43
N LEU A 212 6.03 5.12 16.55
CA LEU A 212 5.53 3.75 16.37
C LEU A 212 4.49 3.37 17.44
N LEU A 213 4.50 3.97 18.63
CA LEU A 213 3.43 3.72 19.62
C LEU A 213 2.05 4.11 19.10
N ASP A 214 1.93 5.21 18.36
CA ASP A 214 0.65 5.63 17.79
C ASP A 214 0.21 4.71 16.64
N VAL A 215 1.17 4.26 15.82
CA VAL A 215 0.97 3.20 14.81
C VAL A 215 0.44 1.91 15.45
N MET A 216 1.04 1.47 16.56
CA MET A 216 0.63 0.22 17.23
C MET A 216 -0.77 0.32 17.86
N LYS A 217 -1.19 1.49 18.34
CA LYS A 217 -2.58 1.69 18.81
C LYS A 217 -3.59 1.52 17.68
N GLU A 218 -3.27 2.02 16.48
CA GLU A 218 -4.13 1.85 15.30
C GLU A 218 -4.21 0.37 14.90
N TYR A 219 -3.08 -0.34 14.85
CA TYR A 219 -3.08 -1.79 14.64
C TYR A 219 -3.96 -2.54 15.64
N ARG A 220 -3.85 -2.21 16.93
CA ARG A 220 -4.62 -2.89 17.98
C ARG A 220 -6.12 -2.70 17.83
N ALA A 221 -6.55 -1.52 17.40
CA ALA A 221 -7.96 -1.24 17.11
C ALA A 221 -8.49 -2.04 15.90
N ALA A 222 -7.61 -2.39 14.95
CA ALA A 222 -7.98 -3.01 13.68
C ALA A 222 -7.88 -4.55 13.65
N THR A 223 -7.09 -5.18 14.52
CA THR A 223 -6.91 -6.64 14.53
C THR A 223 -6.99 -7.24 15.92
N THR A 224 -7.06 -8.57 15.99
CA THR A 224 -6.90 -9.39 17.20
C THR A 224 -5.61 -10.22 17.18
N LEU A 225 -4.84 -10.16 16.09
CA LEU A 225 -3.56 -10.86 15.99
C LEU A 225 -2.56 -10.35 17.03
N PRO A 226 -1.57 -11.19 17.41
CA PRO A 226 -0.37 -10.72 18.08
C PRO A 226 0.29 -9.60 17.29
N LEU A 227 0.82 -8.63 18.02
CA LEU A 227 1.46 -7.46 17.44
C LEU A 227 2.97 -7.46 17.70
N LEU A 228 3.75 -6.90 16.78
CA LEU A 228 5.19 -6.69 16.93
C LEU A 228 5.59 -5.23 16.73
N VAL A 229 6.69 -4.79 17.34
CA VAL A 229 7.28 -3.46 17.08
C VAL A 229 8.79 -3.47 17.23
N GLU A 230 9.51 -2.83 16.30
CA GLU A 230 10.97 -2.65 16.37
C GLU A 230 11.38 -1.21 15.97
N PRO A 231 11.32 -0.25 16.91
CA PRO A 231 11.64 1.16 16.65
C PRO A 231 13.14 1.41 16.50
N ASN A 232 13.50 2.50 15.80
CA ASN A 232 14.87 3.01 15.78
C ASN A 232 15.25 3.65 17.12
N ALA A 233 16.52 3.55 17.53
CA ALA A 233 17.07 4.19 18.72
C ALA A 233 17.35 5.69 18.48
N GLY A 234 16.34 6.41 17.99
CA GLY A 234 16.46 7.81 17.58
C GLY A 234 16.90 7.97 16.13
N MET A 235 16.96 9.23 15.68
CA MET A 235 17.48 9.56 14.36
C MET A 235 19.01 9.60 14.38
N PRO A 236 19.67 9.20 13.28
CA PRO A 236 21.12 9.23 13.18
C PRO A 236 21.66 10.67 13.08
N GLU A 237 22.73 10.94 13.82
CA GLU A 237 23.52 12.17 13.71
C GLU A 237 24.97 11.82 13.40
N LEU A 238 25.68 12.67 12.67
CA LEU A 238 27.11 12.47 12.43
C LEU A 238 27.91 13.27 13.46
N ILE A 239 28.62 12.60 14.36
CA ILE A 239 29.49 13.25 15.34
C ILE A 239 30.92 12.77 15.09
N ASN A 240 31.82 13.70 14.75
CA ASN A 240 33.24 13.41 14.43
C ASN A 240 33.45 12.39 13.29
N GLY A 241 32.53 12.30 12.31
CA GLY A 241 32.63 11.34 11.21
C GLY A 241 32.02 9.97 11.50
N GLU A 242 31.48 9.75 12.70
CA GLU A 242 30.78 8.52 13.08
C GLU A 242 29.28 8.76 13.21
N THR A 243 28.47 7.79 12.76
CA THR A 243 27.02 7.84 12.93
C THR A 243 26.63 7.46 14.36
N VAL A 244 26.13 8.43 15.11
CA VAL A 244 25.70 8.30 16.51
C VAL A 244 24.18 8.37 16.58
N TYR A 245 23.60 7.54 17.43
CA TYR A 245 22.18 7.52 17.75
C TYR A 245 22.03 7.98 19.20
N ASN A 246 21.25 9.04 19.41
CA ASN A 246 21.23 9.76 20.69
C ASN A 246 20.24 9.18 21.72
N GLU A 247 19.41 8.21 21.35
CA GLU A 247 18.46 7.62 22.28
C GLU A 247 19.19 6.69 23.26
N HIS A 248 19.05 6.96 24.57
CA HIS A 248 19.69 6.16 25.60
C HIS A 248 18.88 4.88 25.92
N PRO A 249 19.54 3.77 26.31
CA PRO A 249 18.87 2.50 26.65
C PRO A 249 17.69 2.63 27.63
N GLU A 250 17.83 3.47 28.67
CA GLU A 250 16.79 3.67 29.69
C GLU A 250 15.58 4.41 29.13
N THR A 251 15.80 5.44 28.31
CA THR A 251 14.72 6.20 27.68
C THR A 251 13.99 5.33 26.67
N PHE A 252 14.71 4.55 25.86
CA PHE A 252 14.13 3.57 24.94
C PHE A 252 13.28 2.53 25.68
N ALA A 253 13.83 1.95 26.77
CA ALA A 253 13.14 0.94 27.57
C ALA A 253 11.89 1.46 28.30
N SER A 254 11.77 2.77 28.51
CA SER A 254 10.56 3.38 29.10
C SER A 254 9.30 3.16 28.25
N PHE A 255 9.46 2.87 26.95
CA PHE A 255 8.35 2.59 26.02
C PHE A 255 7.86 1.13 26.05
N VAL A 256 8.55 0.21 26.74
CA VAL A 256 8.12 -1.19 26.85
C VAL A 256 6.71 -1.29 27.43
N GLU A 257 6.43 -0.58 28.53
CA GLU A 257 5.10 -0.61 29.15
C GLU A 257 4.01 0.04 28.28
N PRO A 258 4.22 1.22 27.67
CA PRO A 258 3.31 1.77 26.65
C PRO A 258 2.99 0.81 25.49
N PHE A 259 4.00 0.15 24.90
CA PHE A 259 3.77 -0.83 23.83
C PHE A 259 2.98 -2.05 24.33
N ARG A 260 3.30 -2.53 25.52
CA ARG A 260 2.54 -3.59 26.19
C ARG A 260 1.07 -3.22 26.38
N GLN A 261 0.78 -1.98 26.79
CA GLN A 261 -0.59 -1.48 26.93
C GLN A 261 -1.31 -1.32 25.58
N ALA A 262 -0.57 -0.99 24.52
CA ALA A 262 -1.06 -1.04 23.14
C ALA A 262 -1.28 -2.48 22.63
N GLY A 263 -0.93 -3.50 23.42
CA GLY A 263 -1.15 -4.91 23.09
C GLY A 263 -0.09 -5.51 22.17
N VAL A 264 1.14 -4.98 22.22
CA VAL A 264 2.31 -5.55 21.54
C VAL A 264 2.85 -6.77 22.29
N ASN A 265 3.13 -7.83 21.53
CA ASN A 265 3.59 -9.12 22.04
C ASN A 265 5.09 -9.35 21.79
N LEU A 266 5.64 -8.87 20.66
CA LEU A 266 7.06 -8.91 20.35
C LEU A 266 7.62 -7.49 20.32
N ILE A 267 8.52 -7.15 21.23
CA ILE A 267 9.16 -5.84 21.27
C ILE A 267 10.65 -6.03 20.99
N GLY A 268 11.11 -5.60 19.83
CA GLY A 268 12.53 -5.58 19.45
C GLY A 268 13.03 -4.15 19.29
N SER A 269 14.12 -4.00 18.55
CA SER A 269 14.67 -2.69 18.21
C SER A 269 15.39 -2.74 16.86
N CYS A 270 15.35 -1.64 16.11
CA CYS A 270 15.95 -1.55 14.77
C CYS A 270 17.23 -0.69 14.84
N CYS A 271 17.42 0.24 13.89
CA CYS A 271 18.67 0.95 13.67
C CYS A 271 19.11 1.74 14.91
N GLY A 272 20.42 1.70 15.20
CA GLY A 272 21.05 2.40 16.32
C GLY A 272 21.03 1.67 17.66
N SER A 273 20.21 0.63 17.81
CA SER A 273 20.14 -0.16 19.05
C SER A 273 21.39 -1.02 19.27
N THR A 274 21.63 -1.37 20.54
CA THR A 274 22.77 -2.18 21.00
C THR A 274 22.28 -3.24 22.00
N PRO A 275 23.11 -4.24 22.37
CA PRO A 275 22.77 -5.17 23.43
C PRO A 275 22.41 -4.51 24.78
N GLU A 276 22.87 -3.28 25.04
CA GLU A 276 22.46 -2.53 26.24
C GLU A 276 21.00 -2.11 26.19
N HIS A 277 20.49 -1.73 25.02
CA HIS A 277 19.07 -1.42 24.80
C HIS A 277 18.21 -2.65 25.08
N THR A 278 18.58 -3.81 24.52
CA THR A 278 17.90 -5.09 24.80
C THR A 278 17.90 -5.40 26.30
N ARG A 279 19.03 -5.25 26.99
CA ARG A 279 19.11 -5.51 28.43
C ARG A 279 18.21 -4.57 29.24
N ALA A 280 18.15 -3.29 28.86
CA ALA A 280 17.26 -2.32 29.48
C ALA A 280 15.78 -2.67 29.25
N MET A 281 15.41 -3.08 28.03
CA MET A 281 14.05 -3.53 27.72
C MET A 281 13.64 -4.79 28.50
N VAL A 282 14.53 -5.78 28.62
CA VAL A 282 14.30 -7.00 29.41
C VAL A 282 14.07 -6.65 30.90
N LYS A 283 14.86 -5.72 31.44
CA LYS A 283 14.70 -5.24 32.82
C LYS A 283 13.36 -4.52 33.02
N ALA A 284 12.98 -3.65 32.07
CA ALA A 284 11.69 -2.97 32.09
C ALA A 284 10.53 -3.98 32.04
N LEU A 285 10.58 -4.94 31.11
CA LEU A 285 9.57 -5.99 30.96
C LEU A 285 9.39 -6.84 32.23
N SER A 286 10.50 -7.20 32.89
CA SER A 286 10.51 -8.00 34.12
C SER A 286 9.89 -7.26 35.32
N SER A 287 9.77 -5.93 35.24
CA SER A 287 9.22 -5.08 36.29
C SER A 287 7.74 -4.75 36.08
N SER A 288 7.17 -5.12 34.93
CA SER A 288 5.78 -4.81 34.54
C SER A 288 4.76 -5.77 35.15
N GLY A 289 3.56 -5.24 35.44
CA GLY A 289 2.44 -6.00 36.01
C GLY A 289 1.64 -6.85 35.00
N PRO A 290 0.53 -7.46 35.45
CA PRO A 290 -0.42 -8.15 34.57
C PRO A 290 -1.12 -7.16 33.63
N ILE A 291 -1.53 -7.65 32.45
CA ILE A 291 -2.18 -6.82 31.43
C ILE A 291 -3.59 -7.33 31.14
N THR A 292 -4.51 -6.38 31.03
CA THR A 292 -5.83 -6.56 30.44
C THR A 292 -5.93 -5.67 29.21
N THR A 293 -5.71 -6.24 28.02
CA THR A 293 -6.05 -5.58 26.75
C THR A 293 -7.49 -5.92 26.39
N SER A 294 -8.30 -4.90 26.11
CA SER A 294 -9.62 -5.10 25.51
C SER A 294 -9.47 -5.57 24.07
N ILE A 295 -9.96 -6.77 23.77
CA ILE A 295 -10.04 -7.30 22.41
C ILE A 295 -11.37 -6.82 21.81
N PRO A 296 -11.41 -6.30 20.57
CA PRO A 296 -12.67 -5.97 19.89
C PRO A 296 -13.61 -7.19 19.81
N ASN A 297 -14.88 -7.03 20.21
CA ASN A 297 -15.85 -8.14 20.33
C ASN A 297 -16.53 -8.55 19.01
N SER A 298 -16.42 -7.76 17.94
CA SER A 298 -16.94 -8.11 16.60
C SER A 298 -16.28 -7.23 15.55
N THR A 299 -15.84 -7.78 14.41
CA THR A 299 -15.32 -6.97 13.31
C THR A 299 -16.27 -6.98 12.10
N PRO A 300 -16.56 -5.81 11.51
CA PRO A 300 -17.31 -5.74 10.26
C PRO A 300 -16.54 -6.41 9.13
N THR A 301 -17.20 -6.67 8.00
CA THR A 301 -16.50 -7.07 6.77
C THR A 301 -15.67 -5.89 6.29
N LEU A 302 -14.34 -6.03 6.33
CA LEU A 302 -13.40 -5.00 5.90
C LEU A 302 -12.98 -5.26 4.46
N LEU A 303 -13.10 -4.24 3.61
CA LEU A 303 -12.59 -4.23 2.24
C LEU A 303 -11.63 -3.05 2.10
N ALA A 304 -10.54 -3.23 1.38
CA ALA A 304 -9.49 -2.22 1.34
C ALA A 304 -8.81 -2.13 -0.03
N SER A 305 -8.51 -0.92 -0.47
CA SER A 305 -7.46 -0.63 -1.44
C SER A 305 -6.13 -0.47 -0.69
N ARG A 306 -5.09 0.00 -1.39
CA ARG A 306 -3.81 0.37 -0.76
C ARG A 306 -3.92 1.57 0.20
N SER A 307 -4.90 2.45 0.02
CA SER A 307 -4.96 3.76 0.71
C SER A 307 -6.31 4.06 1.39
N LYS A 308 -7.33 3.23 1.17
CA LYS A 308 -8.66 3.36 1.78
C LYS A 308 -9.21 2.04 2.25
N ILE A 309 -9.93 2.07 3.36
CA ILE A 309 -10.66 0.94 3.91
C ILE A 309 -12.12 1.31 4.07
N VAL A 310 -13.00 0.35 3.81
CA VAL A 310 -14.45 0.46 4.04
C VAL A 310 -14.92 -0.72 4.87
N ALA A 311 -15.96 -0.49 5.66
CA ALA A 311 -16.51 -1.47 6.57
C ALA A 311 -17.99 -1.72 6.25
N LEU A 312 -18.33 -2.99 6.03
CA LEU A 312 -19.68 -3.46 5.79
C LEU A 312 -20.22 -4.21 7.01
N GLY A 313 -21.34 -3.75 7.55
CA GLY A 313 -22.00 -4.43 8.66
C GLY A 313 -23.15 -3.64 9.27
N SER A 314 -23.84 -4.27 10.22
CA SER A 314 -25.07 -3.71 10.81
C SER A 314 -24.87 -2.42 11.60
N HIS A 315 -23.63 -2.12 12.00
CA HIS A 315 -23.24 -0.94 12.78
C HIS A 315 -22.40 0.07 11.96
N THR A 316 -22.34 -0.09 10.65
CA THR A 316 -21.65 0.84 9.74
C THR A 316 -22.67 1.56 8.86
N LEU A 317 -22.25 2.66 8.24
CA LEU A 317 -23.07 3.33 7.23
C LEU A 317 -23.28 2.38 6.04
N PRO A 318 -24.51 2.32 5.47
CA PRO A 318 -24.72 1.57 4.24
C PRO A 318 -23.97 2.20 3.06
N LEU A 319 -23.36 1.38 2.21
CA LEU A 319 -22.47 1.84 1.14
C LEU A 319 -23.08 1.68 -0.26
N ILE A 320 -22.58 2.49 -1.21
CA ILE A 320 -22.85 2.30 -2.64
C ILE A 320 -21.67 1.61 -3.32
N ILE A 321 -21.94 0.49 -3.98
CA ILE A 321 -21.03 -0.17 -4.91
C ILE A 321 -21.38 0.30 -6.33
N GLY A 322 -20.46 1.01 -6.98
CA GLY A 322 -20.68 1.56 -8.31
C GLY A 322 -20.76 0.47 -9.39
N GLU A 323 -21.90 0.38 -10.08
CA GLU A 323 -22.21 -0.72 -11.03
C GLU A 323 -21.83 -0.46 -12.49
N ARG A 324 -21.27 0.71 -12.82
CA ARG A 324 -21.30 1.22 -14.20
C ARG A 324 -20.18 0.73 -15.10
N ILE A 325 -19.13 0.09 -14.56
CA ILE A 325 -18.11 -0.61 -15.36
C ILE A 325 -18.60 -2.02 -15.62
N ASN A 326 -19.63 -2.11 -16.48
CA ASN A 326 -20.28 -3.36 -16.83
C ASN A 326 -20.58 -3.42 -18.34
N PRO A 327 -19.84 -4.23 -19.12
CA PRO A 327 -20.00 -4.31 -20.58
C PRO A 327 -21.30 -5.00 -21.00
N THR A 328 -21.86 -5.87 -20.15
CA THR A 328 -23.13 -6.56 -20.40
C THR A 328 -24.30 -5.58 -20.42
N ALA A 329 -24.28 -4.60 -19.53
CA ALA A 329 -25.32 -3.57 -19.44
C ALA A 329 -25.06 -2.36 -20.34
N ARG A 330 -23.80 -2.06 -20.69
CA ARG A 330 -23.42 -0.81 -21.35
C ARG A 330 -22.53 -1.05 -22.58
N LYS A 331 -23.13 -0.81 -23.76
CA LYS A 331 -22.45 -0.94 -25.07
C LYS A 331 -21.16 -0.11 -25.18
N ALA A 332 -21.14 1.09 -24.59
CA ALA A 332 -19.97 1.97 -24.64
C ALA A 332 -18.78 1.39 -23.85
N ILE A 333 -19.03 0.78 -22.69
CA ILE A 333 -18.01 0.07 -21.89
C ILE A 333 -17.53 -1.18 -22.62
N ALA A 334 -18.44 -1.94 -23.22
CA ALA A 334 -18.07 -3.10 -24.04
C ALA A 334 -17.20 -2.70 -25.25
N GLN A 335 -17.44 -1.53 -25.83
CA GLN A 335 -16.62 -1.01 -26.93
C GLN A 335 -15.25 -0.55 -26.43
N ALA A 336 -15.19 0.17 -25.30
CA ALA A 336 -13.93 0.59 -24.68
C ALA A 336 -12.99 -0.59 -24.40
N PHE A 337 -13.49 -1.71 -23.87
CA PHE A 337 -12.67 -2.92 -23.69
C PHE A 337 -12.17 -3.53 -25.00
N ARG A 338 -12.97 -3.50 -26.09
CA ARG A 338 -12.53 -4.00 -27.40
C ARG A 338 -11.42 -3.14 -28.00
N ASP A 339 -11.52 -1.83 -27.78
CA ASP A 339 -10.58 -0.85 -28.32
C ASP A 339 -9.36 -0.64 -27.40
N ASN A 340 -9.28 -1.34 -26.27
CA ASN A 340 -8.29 -1.12 -25.19
C ASN A 340 -8.25 0.34 -24.68
N ASN A 341 -9.39 1.04 -24.73
CA ASN A 341 -9.53 2.39 -24.22
C ASN A 341 -9.68 2.36 -22.69
N TRP A 342 -8.54 2.28 -21.99
CA TRP A 342 -8.50 2.23 -20.53
C TRP A 342 -8.78 3.58 -19.87
N ASP A 343 -8.52 4.69 -20.57
CA ASP A 343 -8.82 6.04 -20.10
C ASP A 343 -10.32 6.24 -19.89
N MET A 344 -11.15 5.73 -20.79
CA MET A 344 -12.61 5.74 -20.63
C MET A 344 -13.06 4.91 -19.42
N ILE A 345 -12.39 3.78 -19.17
CA ILE A 345 -12.72 2.90 -18.02
C ILE A 345 -12.33 3.58 -16.70
N THR A 346 -11.14 4.18 -16.61
CA THR A 346 -10.70 4.92 -15.41
C THR A 346 -11.53 6.18 -15.18
N GLN A 347 -11.90 6.93 -16.23
CA GLN A 347 -12.83 8.06 -16.15
C GLN A 347 -14.21 7.65 -15.62
N GLU A 348 -14.74 6.51 -16.06
CA GLU A 348 -16.00 5.98 -15.53
C GLU A 348 -15.86 5.55 -14.06
N GLY A 349 -14.66 5.08 -13.66
CA GLY A 349 -14.31 4.86 -12.26
C GLY A 349 -14.36 6.16 -11.44
N PHE A 350 -13.63 7.19 -11.87
CA PHE A 350 -13.60 8.50 -11.20
C PHE A 350 -15.01 9.11 -11.06
N ALA A 351 -15.78 9.13 -12.15
CA ALA A 351 -17.13 9.69 -12.15
C ALA A 351 -18.05 9.00 -11.13
N GLN A 352 -17.84 7.71 -10.87
CA GLN A 352 -18.58 6.97 -9.85
C GLN A 352 -18.13 7.29 -8.43
N VAL A 353 -16.81 7.42 -8.21
CA VAL A 353 -16.26 7.84 -6.90
C VAL A 353 -16.72 9.25 -6.54
N GLU A 354 -16.63 10.21 -7.47
CA GLU A 354 -17.12 11.58 -7.28
C GLU A 354 -18.63 11.61 -7.01
N ALA A 355 -19.37 10.71 -7.65
CA ALA A 355 -20.80 10.58 -7.41
C ALA A 355 -21.12 9.95 -6.04
N GLY A 356 -20.13 9.39 -5.32
CA GLY A 356 -20.29 8.86 -3.97
C GLY A 356 -20.23 7.33 -3.87
N ALA A 357 -19.69 6.63 -4.87
CA ALA A 357 -19.37 5.22 -4.73
C ALA A 357 -18.17 5.04 -3.79
N GLU A 358 -18.28 4.09 -2.86
CA GLU A 358 -17.24 3.76 -1.89
C GLU A 358 -16.52 2.45 -2.25
N LEU A 359 -17.11 1.69 -3.17
CA LEU A 359 -16.64 0.45 -3.76
C LEU A 359 -16.95 0.49 -5.26
N LEU A 360 -16.15 -0.17 -6.09
CA LEU A 360 -16.34 -0.18 -7.53
C LEU A 360 -16.43 -1.61 -8.06
N ASP A 361 -17.55 -1.93 -8.70
CA ASP A 361 -17.76 -3.21 -9.38
C ASP A 361 -17.09 -3.18 -10.77
N LEU A 362 -16.17 -4.13 -10.98
CA LEU A 362 -15.42 -4.31 -12.22
C LEU A 362 -15.86 -5.62 -12.88
N ASN A 363 -16.74 -5.51 -13.86
CA ASN A 363 -17.11 -6.62 -14.74
C ASN A 363 -16.38 -6.48 -16.08
N VAL A 364 -15.71 -7.54 -16.53
CA VAL A 364 -14.96 -7.57 -17.80
C VAL A 364 -15.53 -8.57 -18.81
N GLY A 365 -16.75 -9.05 -18.59
CA GLY A 365 -17.42 -10.08 -19.39
C GLY A 365 -17.80 -9.60 -20.79
N VAL A 366 -16.82 -9.49 -21.68
CA VAL A 366 -17.03 -9.14 -23.10
C VAL A 366 -16.91 -10.42 -23.95
N PRO A 367 -17.97 -10.83 -24.67
CA PRO A 367 -17.92 -12.00 -25.53
C PRO A 367 -16.76 -11.92 -26.55
N GLY A 368 -15.92 -12.96 -26.57
CA GLY A 368 -14.80 -13.10 -27.50
C GLY A 368 -13.46 -12.51 -27.03
N LEU A 369 -13.40 -11.90 -25.84
CA LEU A 369 -12.14 -11.43 -25.24
C LEU A 369 -11.68 -12.33 -24.10
N ASP A 370 -10.38 -12.31 -23.79
CA ASP A 370 -9.81 -13.02 -22.64
C ASP A 370 -10.08 -12.23 -21.35
N GLU A 371 -11.05 -12.68 -20.56
CA GLU A 371 -11.40 -12.07 -19.28
C GLU A 371 -10.23 -12.01 -18.30
N GLY A 372 -9.29 -12.96 -18.36
CA GLY A 372 -8.13 -12.97 -17.48
C GLY A 372 -7.12 -11.87 -17.81
N VAL A 373 -6.92 -11.56 -19.09
CA VAL A 373 -6.10 -10.42 -19.53
C VAL A 373 -6.80 -9.11 -19.15
N LEU A 374 -8.09 -9.00 -19.44
CA LEU A 374 -8.86 -7.78 -19.14
C LEU A 374 -8.96 -7.52 -17.64
N LEU A 375 -9.20 -8.54 -16.80
CA LEU A 375 -9.31 -8.35 -15.36
C LEU A 375 -7.96 -7.95 -14.75
N LYS A 376 -6.86 -8.62 -15.13
CA LYS A 376 -5.50 -8.24 -14.72
C LYS A 376 -5.22 -6.78 -15.06
N HIS A 377 -5.48 -6.37 -16.30
CA HIS A 377 -5.17 -5.02 -16.75
C HIS A 377 -6.12 -3.98 -16.12
N GLY A 378 -7.42 -4.27 -16.04
CA GLY A 378 -8.42 -3.39 -15.43
C GLY A 378 -8.18 -3.16 -13.94
N VAL A 379 -7.77 -4.19 -13.20
CA VAL A 379 -7.34 -4.06 -11.80
C VAL A 379 -6.15 -3.10 -11.69
N ARG A 380 -5.11 -3.26 -12.53
CA ARG A 380 -3.94 -2.38 -12.55
C ARG A 380 -4.32 -0.92 -12.81
N GLN A 381 -5.09 -0.67 -13.86
CA GLN A 381 -5.49 0.68 -14.26
C GLN A 381 -6.35 1.36 -13.18
N LEU A 382 -7.38 0.67 -12.68
CA LEU A 382 -8.30 1.26 -11.70
C LEU A 382 -7.65 1.46 -10.34
N GLN A 383 -6.78 0.56 -9.87
CA GLN A 383 -6.12 0.73 -8.57
C GLN A 383 -5.02 1.81 -8.57
N MET A 384 -4.49 2.18 -9.74
CA MET A 384 -3.62 3.36 -9.86
C MET A 384 -4.44 4.65 -9.81
N ALA A 385 -5.56 4.67 -10.55
CA ALA A 385 -6.41 5.84 -10.68
C ALA A 385 -7.20 6.14 -9.40
N LEU A 386 -7.68 5.11 -8.70
CA LEU A 386 -8.67 5.24 -7.63
C LEU A 386 -8.12 4.82 -6.27
N ASP A 387 -8.63 5.48 -5.24
CA ASP A 387 -8.33 5.17 -3.84
C ASP A 387 -9.32 4.16 -3.23
N ILE A 388 -10.45 3.83 -3.87
CA ILE A 388 -11.49 2.95 -3.29
C ILE A 388 -11.25 1.46 -3.56
N PRO A 389 -11.80 0.54 -2.73
CA PRO A 389 -11.65 -0.88 -2.96
C PRO A 389 -12.46 -1.39 -4.17
N LEU A 390 -12.00 -2.49 -4.77
CA LEU A 390 -12.61 -3.09 -5.95
C LEU A 390 -13.46 -4.33 -5.59
N VAL A 391 -14.58 -4.45 -6.28
CA VAL A 391 -15.42 -5.65 -6.34
C VAL A 391 -15.14 -6.32 -7.69
N LEU A 392 -14.57 -7.52 -7.67
CA LEU A 392 -14.18 -8.23 -8.89
C LEU A 392 -15.36 -9.09 -9.36
N ASP A 393 -16.08 -8.62 -10.38
CA ASP A 393 -17.22 -9.30 -10.97
C ASP A 393 -16.78 -10.26 -12.08
N CYS A 394 -16.48 -11.50 -11.69
CA CYS A 394 -16.02 -12.56 -12.58
C CYS A 394 -16.33 -13.95 -11.99
N THR A 395 -16.83 -14.85 -12.84
CA THR A 395 -17.13 -16.25 -12.47
C THR A 395 -16.13 -17.25 -13.03
N GLN A 396 -15.21 -16.82 -13.91
CA GLN A 396 -14.16 -17.66 -14.46
C GLN A 396 -12.98 -17.75 -13.49
N LYS A 397 -12.71 -18.96 -12.99
CA LYS A 397 -11.69 -19.23 -11.97
C LYS A 397 -10.31 -18.66 -12.37
N GLU A 398 -9.87 -18.93 -13.60
CA GLU A 398 -8.55 -18.55 -14.10
C GLU A 398 -8.42 -17.03 -14.27
N ALA A 399 -9.50 -16.35 -14.69
CA ALA A 399 -9.51 -14.90 -14.82
C ALA A 399 -9.51 -14.22 -13.46
N LEU A 400 -10.36 -14.69 -12.54
CA LEU A 400 -10.45 -14.18 -11.18
C LEU A 400 -9.12 -14.33 -10.43
N GLU A 401 -8.44 -15.47 -10.57
CA GLU A 401 -7.13 -15.69 -9.97
C GLU A 401 -6.11 -14.65 -10.45
N LYS A 402 -6.04 -14.35 -11.75
CA LYS A 402 -5.17 -13.29 -12.28
C LYS A 402 -5.51 -11.90 -11.71
N GLY A 403 -6.79 -11.56 -11.57
CA GLY A 403 -7.22 -10.29 -10.97
C GLY A 403 -6.81 -10.17 -9.49
N LEU A 404 -6.98 -11.24 -8.71
CA LEU A 404 -6.65 -11.27 -7.27
C LEU A 404 -5.14 -11.18 -6.99
N GLN A 405 -4.32 -11.73 -7.88
CA GLN A 405 -2.86 -11.62 -7.80
C GLN A 405 -2.42 -10.15 -7.87
N GLU A 406 -2.97 -9.40 -8.82
CA GLU A 406 -2.59 -8.00 -9.08
C GLU A 406 -3.16 -6.98 -8.08
N TYR A 407 -4.29 -7.31 -7.45
CA TYR A 407 -5.00 -6.35 -6.61
C TYR A 407 -4.31 -6.10 -5.28
N GLN A 408 -3.76 -4.89 -5.06
CA GLN A 408 -3.00 -4.53 -3.86
C GLN A 408 -3.90 -4.10 -2.69
N GLY A 409 -4.79 -4.99 -2.27
CA GLY A 409 -5.75 -4.75 -1.20
C GLY A 409 -6.53 -5.99 -0.81
N ARG A 410 -7.71 -5.79 -0.23
CA ARG A 410 -8.69 -6.82 0.12
C ARG A 410 -9.97 -6.63 -0.68
N ALA A 411 -10.10 -7.42 -1.76
CA ALA A 411 -11.22 -7.36 -2.70
C ALA A 411 -12.48 -8.04 -2.16
N LEU A 412 -13.62 -7.69 -2.75
CA LEU A 412 -14.84 -8.51 -2.71
C LEU A 412 -14.96 -9.27 -4.02
N ILE A 413 -15.05 -10.59 -3.98
CA ILE A 413 -15.33 -11.42 -5.15
C ILE A 413 -16.84 -11.42 -5.39
N ASN A 414 -17.24 -10.97 -6.58
CA ASN A 414 -18.61 -11.06 -7.09
C ASN A 414 -18.60 -12.10 -8.22
N SER A 415 -19.03 -13.34 -8.01
CA SER A 415 -19.66 -13.89 -6.82
C SER A 415 -19.44 -15.40 -6.72
N VAL A 416 -19.89 -15.98 -5.61
CA VAL A 416 -20.09 -17.43 -5.43
C VAL A 416 -21.59 -17.71 -5.29
N ASN A 417 -22.06 -18.90 -5.62
CA ASN A 417 -23.46 -19.30 -5.43
C ASN A 417 -23.57 -20.67 -4.74
N GLY A 418 -24.78 -21.16 -4.54
CA GLY A 418 -25.07 -22.42 -3.85
C GLY A 418 -24.73 -23.69 -4.63
N GLU A 419 -24.34 -23.59 -5.91
CA GLU A 419 -23.94 -24.75 -6.71
C GLU A 419 -22.57 -25.28 -6.25
N GLU A 420 -22.43 -26.60 -6.10
CA GLU A 420 -21.19 -27.22 -5.62
C GLU A 420 -19.98 -26.92 -6.54
N ARG A 421 -20.22 -26.74 -7.84
CA ARG A 421 -19.18 -26.33 -8.80
C ARG A 421 -18.64 -24.94 -8.47
N SER A 422 -19.53 -23.98 -8.21
CA SER A 422 -19.18 -22.59 -7.88
C SER A 422 -18.44 -22.50 -6.55
N LEU A 423 -18.94 -23.18 -5.52
CA LEU A 423 -18.31 -23.25 -4.20
C LEU A 423 -16.87 -23.80 -4.28
N ARG A 424 -16.66 -24.88 -5.03
CA ARG A 424 -15.33 -25.49 -5.22
C ARG A 424 -14.38 -24.65 -6.05
N SER A 425 -14.87 -23.80 -6.95
CA SER A 425 -14.00 -22.95 -7.77
C SER A 425 -13.61 -21.66 -7.07
N ILE A 426 -14.54 -21.01 -6.36
CA ILE A 426 -14.37 -19.64 -5.86
C ILE A 426 -13.85 -19.57 -4.42
N LEU A 427 -14.39 -20.38 -3.50
CA LEU A 427 -14.01 -20.31 -2.08
C LEU A 427 -12.51 -20.57 -1.81
N PRO A 428 -11.85 -21.53 -2.51
CA PRO A 428 -10.40 -21.70 -2.36
C PRO A 428 -9.61 -20.47 -2.79
N LEU A 429 -10.04 -19.77 -3.84
CA LEU A 429 -9.38 -18.53 -4.30
C LEU A 429 -9.55 -17.41 -3.27
N ALA A 430 -10.76 -17.24 -2.73
CA ALA A 430 -11.03 -16.26 -1.69
C ALA A 430 -10.11 -16.46 -0.47
N LYS A 431 -9.99 -17.71 0.00
CA LYS A 431 -9.09 -18.05 1.11
C LYS A 431 -7.62 -17.81 0.77
N LYS A 432 -7.20 -18.27 -0.41
CA LYS A 432 -5.81 -18.21 -0.88
C LYS A 432 -5.28 -16.77 -1.02
N TYR A 433 -6.13 -15.84 -1.45
CA TYR A 433 -5.75 -14.45 -1.71
C TYR A 433 -6.29 -13.46 -0.66
N GLY A 434 -6.93 -13.95 0.40
CA GLY A 434 -7.45 -13.13 1.49
C GLY A 434 -8.60 -12.20 1.09
N ALA A 435 -9.43 -12.59 0.11
CA ALA A 435 -10.57 -11.81 -0.37
C ALA A 435 -11.87 -12.18 0.37
N ALA A 436 -12.80 -11.22 0.45
CA ALA A 436 -14.17 -11.50 0.85
C ALA A 436 -14.98 -12.05 -0.33
N VAL A 437 -16.12 -12.69 -0.05
CA VAL A 437 -16.99 -13.27 -1.09
C VAL A 437 -18.42 -12.76 -0.97
N LEU A 438 -19.03 -12.44 -2.11
CA LEU A 438 -20.45 -12.20 -2.24
C LEU A 438 -21.15 -13.50 -2.66
N GLY A 439 -21.96 -14.07 -1.77
CA GLY A 439 -22.73 -15.28 -1.97
C GLY A 439 -24.15 -15.00 -2.48
N LEU A 440 -24.47 -15.45 -3.69
CA LEU A 440 -25.79 -15.33 -4.28
C LEU A 440 -26.70 -16.48 -3.83
N CYS A 441 -27.90 -16.16 -3.35
CA CYS A 441 -28.91 -17.14 -2.93
C CYS A 441 -29.61 -17.84 -4.12
N LEU A 442 -28.84 -18.52 -4.97
CA LEU A 442 -29.29 -19.38 -6.05
C LEU A 442 -28.51 -20.71 -6.05
N ASP A 443 -29.13 -21.78 -6.55
CA ASP A 443 -28.51 -23.09 -6.73
C ASP A 443 -28.91 -23.70 -8.09
N ASP A 444 -28.67 -25.01 -8.30
CA ASP A 444 -29.00 -25.73 -9.55
C ASP A 444 -30.48 -25.63 -9.95
N ARG A 445 -31.38 -25.26 -9.01
CA ARG A 445 -32.82 -25.07 -9.25
C ARG A 445 -33.18 -23.61 -9.57
N GLY A 446 -32.19 -22.72 -9.59
CA GLY A 446 -32.36 -21.29 -9.81
C GLY A 446 -32.58 -20.51 -8.51
N ILE A 447 -33.30 -19.38 -8.62
CA ILE A 447 -33.57 -18.48 -7.50
C ILE A 447 -34.85 -18.93 -6.79
N PRO A 448 -34.81 -19.29 -5.49
CA PRO A 448 -36.01 -19.67 -4.76
C PRO A 448 -37.01 -18.53 -4.63
N GLU A 449 -38.30 -18.87 -4.64
CA GLU A 449 -39.38 -17.88 -4.49
C GLU A 449 -39.53 -17.39 -3.05
N LYS A 450 -39.26 -18.24 -2.05
CA LYS A 450 -39.48 -17.93 -0.62
C LYS A 450 -38.21 -17.50 0.09
N ALA A 451 -38.36 -16.57 1.04
CA ALA A 451 -37.28 -16.10 1.88
C ALA A 451 -36.58 -17.21 2.69
N GLU A 452 -37.33 -18.18 3.20
CA GLU A 452 -36.78 -19.30 3.96
C GLU A 452 -35.85 -20.17 3.11
N GLU A 453 -36.23 -20.43 1.86
CA GLU A 453 -35.45 -21.26 0.94
C GLU A 453 -34.14 -20.55 0.54
N ARG A 454 -34.19 -19.22 0.36
CA ARG A 454 -32.99 -18.40 0.16
C ARG A 454 -32.07 -18.41 1.38
N LEU A 455 -32.63 -18.39 2.60
CA LEU A 455 -31.85 -18.52 3.83
C LEU A 455 -31.12 -19.88 3.90
N GLU A 456 -31.75 -20.97 3.48
CA GLU A 456 -31.09 -22.29 3.45
C GLU A 456 -29.91 -22.34 2.48
N ILE A 457 -30.01 -21.68 1.32
CA ILE A 457 -28.86 -21.52 0.41
C ILE A 457 -27.77 -20.65 1.07
N ALA A 458 -28.14 -19.53 1.69
CA ALA A 458 -27.18 -18.68 2.41
C ALA A 458 -26.45 -19.44 3.53
N LYS A 459 -27.17 -20.26 4.31
CA LYS A 459 -26.57 -21.16 5.33
C LYS A 459 -25.55 -22.09 4.71
N THR A 460 -25.88 -22.69 3.56
CA THR A 460 -24.98 -23.59 2.83
C THR A 460 -23.72 -22.87 2.40
N ILE A 461 -23.84 -21.69 1.76
CA ILE A 461 -22.69 -20.88 1.33
C ILE A 461 -21.82 -20.51 2.54
N VAL A 462 -22.42 -20.02 3.64
CA VAL A 462 -21.69 -19.65 4.85
C VAL A 462 -20.96 -20.86 5.43
N GLN A 463 -21.63 -21.99 5.59
CA GLN A 463 -21.02 -23.20 6.14
C GLN A 463 -19.83 -23.65 5.28
N ARG A 464 -19.99 -23.70 3.96
CA ARG A 464 -18.92 -24.12 3.04
C ARG A 464 -17.75 -23.16 3.07
N ALA A 465 -17.99 -21.85 3.14
CA ALA A 465 -16.93 -20.85 3.30
C ALA A 465 -16.13 -21.06 4.60
N LEU A 466 -16.80 -21.33 5.72
CA LEU A 466 -16.15 -21.65 6.99
C LEU A 466 -15.31 -22.94 6.91
N GLU A 467 -15.79 -23.97 6.20
CA GLU A 467 -15.04 -25.22 5.97
C GLU A 467 -13.74 -25.00 5.18
N TYR A 468 -13.70 -24.02 4.26
CA TYR A 468 -12.47 -23.58 3.58
C TYR A 468 -11.59 -22.64 4.43
N GLY A 469 -11.99 -22.32 5.66
CA GLY A 469 -11.22 -21.48 6.58
C GLY A 469 -11.39 -19.98 6.38
N LEU A 470 -12.44 -19.55 5.68
CA LEU A 470 -12.93 -18.17 5.74
C LEU A 470 -13.64 -17.94 7.08
N LYS A 471 -13.76 -16.68 7.49
CA LYS A 471 -14.51 -16.26 8.67
C LYS A 471 -15.88 -15.72 8.26
N LYS A 472 -16.80 -15.61 9.23
CA LYS A 472 -18.12 -14.98 9.00
C LYS A 472 -18.01 -13.56 8.44
N GLU A 473 -17.04 -12.79 8.93
CA GLU A 473 -16.74 -11.43 8.47
C GLU A 473 -16.16 -11.37 7.05
N ASP A 474 -15.82 -12.51 6.43
CA ASP A 474 -15.35 -12.56 5.03
C ASP A 474 -16.52 -12.79 4.04
N ILE A 475 -17.75 -12.96 4.54
CA ILE A 475 -18.89 -13.42 3.73
C ILE A 475 -19.98 -12.34 3.71
N VAL A 476 -20.36 -11.96 2.50
CA VAL A 476 -21.49 -11.07 2.20
C VAL A 476 -22.55 -11.87 1.45
N ILE A 477 -23.83 -11.67 1.74
CA ILE A 477 -24.92 -12.41 1.09
C ILE A 477 -25.80 -11.49 0.23
N ASP A 478 -26.02 -11.89 -1.02
CA ASP A 478 -27.05 -11.31 -1.89
C ASP A 478 -28.27 -12.24 -1.95
N CYS A 479 -29.39 -11.74 -1.42
CA CYS A 479 -30.66 -12.46 -1.39
C CYS A 479 -31.39 -12.49 -2.75
N LEU A 480 -30.83 -11.83 -3.77
CA LEU A 480 -31.29 -11.69 -5.15
C LEU A 480 -32.66 -11.05 -5.28
N VAL A 481 -32.83 -10.23 -6.31
CA VAL A 481 -34.13 -9.68 -6.67
C VAL A 481 -34.41 -9.91 -8.15
N LEU A 482 -35.62 -10.36 -8.45
CA LEU A 482 -36.13 -10.43 -9.81
C LEU A 482 -36.86 -9.14 -10.17
N THR A 483 -37.02 -8.89 -11.46
CA THR A 483 -37.75 -7.73 -11.97
C THR A 483 -39.17 -7.67 -11.39
N ALA A 484 -39.52 -6.55 -10.76
CA ALA A 484 -40.80 -6.37 -10.10
C ALA A 484 -41.99 -6.54 -11.06
N ALA A 485 -41.82 -6.21 -12.35
CA ALA A 485 -42.83 -6.41 -13.39
C ALA A 485 -43.22 -7.89 -13.55
N ALA A 486 -42.23 -8.78 -13.50
CA ALA A 486 -42.42 -10.20 -13.73
C ALA A 486 -42.97 -10.89 -12.47
N SER A 487 -42.60 -10.41 -11.28
CA SER A 487 -42.97 -11.08 -10.03
C SER A 487 -43.05 -10.11 -8.83
N PRO A 488 -44.09 -9.26 -8.74
CA PRO A 488 -44.20 -8.23 -7.70
C PRO A 488 -44.13 -8.78 -6.26
N LYS A 489 -44.67 -9.99 -6.04
CA LYS A 489 -44.68 -10.64 -4.72
C LYS A 489 -43.28 -11.03 -4.25
N LEU A 490 -42.35 -11.31 -5.18
CA LEU A 490 -41.00 -11.76 -4.87
C LEU A 490 -40.07 -10.62 -4.41
N SER A 491 -40.42 -9.36 -4.70
CA SER A 491 -39.69 -8.21 -4.18
C SER A 491 -39.70 -8.19 -2.64
N MET A 492 -40.85 -8.44 -2.02
CA MET A 492 -40.96 -8.49 -0.55
C MET A 492 -40.36 -9.75 0.06
N GLU A 493 -40.31 -10.87 -0.66
CA GLU A 493 -39.57 -12.06 -0.22
C GLU A 493 -38.06 -11.78 -0.14
N THR A 494 -37.53 -10.90 -1.01
CA THR A 494 -36.13 -10.44 -0.92
C THR A 494 -35.89 -9.63 0.36
N VAL A 495 -36.78 -8.70 0.68
CA VAL A 495 -36.74 -7.89 1.92
C VAL A 495 -36.77 -8.80 3.16
N ARG A 496 -37.69 -9.77 3.18
CA ARG A 496 -37.80 -10.76 4.25
C ARG A 496 -36.55 -11.64 4.36
N ALA A 497 -35.98 -12.08 3.23
CA ALA A 497 -34.76 -12.89 3.20
C ALA A 497 -33.56 -12.14 3.81
N ILE A 498 -33.40 -10.85 3.51
CA ILE A 498 -32.35 -10.00 4.11
C ILE A 498 -32.49 -9.99 5.64
N SER A 499 -33.69 -9.75 6.16
CA SER A 499 -33.93 -9.76 7.61
C SER A 499 -33.64 -11.13 8.25
N LEU A 500 -34.00 -12.23 7.58
CA LEU A 500 -33.70 -13.58 8.05
C LEU A 500 -32.19 -13.86 8.06
N VAL A 501 -31.47 -13.52 7.00
CA VAL A 501 -30.01 -13.68 6.91
C VAL A 501 -29.32 -12.88 8.01
N LYS A 502 -29.73 -11.63 8.22
CA LYS A 502 -29.21 -10.78 9.29
C LYS A 502 -29.42 -11.39 10.68
N LYS A 503 -30.63 -11.89 10.95
CA LYS A 503 -31.01 -12.45 12.25
C LYS A 503 -30.32 -13.78 12.54
N GLU A 504 -30.29 -14.69 11.57
CA GLU A 504 -29.89 -16.09 11.77
C GLU A 504 -28.40 -16.32 11.52
N LEU A 505 -27.79 -15.58 10.57
CA LEU A 505 -26.38 -15.77 10.18
C LEU A 505 -25.46 -14.69 10.74
N GLY A 506 -25.96 -13.45 10.86
CA GLY A 506 -25.20 -12.30 11.34
C GLY A 506 -24.13 -11.80 10.37
N VAL A 507 -24.23 -12.16 9.09
CA VAL A 507 -23.28 -11.76 8.03
C VAL A 507 -23.69 -10.44 7.37
N ALA A 508 -22.76 -9.83 6.63
CA ALA A 508 -23.07 -8.66 5.81
C ALA A 508 -23.96 -9.05 4.62
N THR A 509 -24.68 -8.08 4.07
CA THR A 509 -25.62 -8.24 2.97
C THR A 509 -25.44 -7.15 1.92
N ALA A 510 -25.43 -7.54 0.65
CA ALA A 510 -25.38 -6.63 -0.49
C ALA A 510 -26.42 -7.04 -1.52
N LEU A 511 -26.82 -6.13 -2.41
CA LEU A 511 -27.87 -6.41 -3.39
C LEU A 511 -27.65 -5.66 -4.70
N GLY A 512 -27.77 -6.38 -5.82
CA GLY A 512 -27.94 -5.79 -7.16
C GLY A 512 -29.24 -5.01 -7.29
N LEU A 513 -29.22 -3.71 -6.96
CA LEU A 513 -30.43 -2.90 -6.85
C LEU A 513 -31.15 -2.74 -8.20
N SER A 514 -30.40 -2.55 -9.27
CA SER A 514 -30.94 -2.26 -10.60
C SER A 514 -31.78 -3.40 -11.19
N ASN A 515 -31.68 -4.63 -10.66
CA ASN A 515 -32.44 -5.79 -11.14
C ASN A 515 -33.96 -5.67 -10.88
N VAL A 516 -34.36 -4.98 -9.81
CA VAL A 516 -35.79 -4.81 -9.45
C VAL A 516 -36.57 -4.04 -10.52
N SER A 517 -35.90 -3.12 -11.22
CA SER A 517 -36.51 -2.20 -12.19
C SER A 517 -36.19 -2.52 -13.65
N HIS A 518 -35.54 -3.65 -13.93
CA HIS A 518 -35.14 -4.01 -15.29
C HIS A 518 -36.34 -4.01 -16.25
N GLY A 519 -36.18 -3.42 -17.45
CA GLY A 519 -37.25 -3.35 -18.45
C GLY A 519 -38.42 -2.39 -18.13
N LEU A 520 -38.41 -1.67 -17.00
CA LEU A 520 -39.45 -0.72 -16.62
C LEU A 520 -39.04 0.75 -16.85
N PRO A 521 -39.99 1.66 -17.13
CA PRO A 521 -39.75 3.10 -17.14
C PRO A 521 -39.57 3.65 -15.71
N GLN A 522 -39.00 4.85 -15.58
CA GLN A 522 -38.83 5.56 -14.29
C GLN A 522 -38.16 4.69 -13.20
N ARG A 523 -37.12 3.96 -13.60
CA ARG A 523 -36.38 3.00 -12.77
C ARG A 523 -35.92 3.58 -11.43
N THR A 524 -35.53 4.86 -11.42
CA THR A 524 -35.09 5.58 -10.22
C THR A 524 -36.14 5.57 -9.09
N TRP A 525 -37.45 5.63 -9.41
CA TRP A 525 -38.50 5.58 -8.38
C TRP A 525 -38.57 4.21 -7.72
N LEU A 526 -38.55 3.14 -8.53
CA LEU A 526 -38.59 1.77 -8.04
C LEU A 526 -37.33 1.41 -7.27
N ASN A 527 -36.16 1.78 -7.79
CA ASN A 527 -34.87 1.52 -7.14
C ASN A 527 -34.81 2.24 -5.78
N SER A 528 -35.19 3.52 -5.69
CA SER A 528 -35.21 4.28 -4.44
C SER A 528 -36.20 3.69 -3.43
N ALA A 529 -37.45 3.42 -3.82
CA ALA A 529 -38.44 2.85 -2.92
C ALA A 529 -38.02 1.47 -2.40
N PHE A 530 -37.48 0.62 -3.29
CA PHE A 530 -37.02 -0.71 -2.91
C PHE A 530 -35.77 -0.66 -2.02
N LEU A 531 -34.84 0.25 -2.29
CA LEU A 531 -33.67 0.48 -1.46
C LEU A 531 -34.04 0.87 -0.03
N ALA A 532 -35.02 1.75 0.16
CA ALA A 532 -35.49 2.13 1.50
C ALA A 532 -36.02 0.89 2.28
N LEU A 533 -36.77 0.01 1.60
CA LEU A 533 -37.30 -1.21 2.20
C LEU A 533 -36.19 -2.20 2.58
N THR A 534 -35.21 -2.40 1.70
CA THR A 534 -34.11 -3.35 1.94
C THR A 534 -33.12 -2.83 3.00
N LEU A 535 -32.82 -1.54 3.01
CA LEU A 535 -32.05 -0.91 4.09
C LEU A 535 -32.75 -1.05 5.45
N GLY A 536 -34.07 -0.81 5.49
CA GLY A 536 -34.89 -1.06 6.68
C GLY A 536 -34.89 -2.53 7.14
N ALA A 537 -34.72 -3.47 6.21
CA ALA A 537 -34.60 -4.90 6.50
C ALA A 537 -33.20 -5.32 6.96
N GLY A 538 -32.20 -4.45 6.78
CA GLY A 538 -30.82 -4.65 7.22
C GLY A 538 -29.74 -4.62 6.14
N LEU A 539 -30.07 -4.32 4.87
CA LEU A 539 -29.09 -4.27 3.78
C LEU A 539 -27.88 -3.37 4.12
N ASP A 540 -26.66 -3.81 3.83
CA ASP A 540 -25.42 -3.06 4.16
C ASP A 540 -24.79 -2.38 2.94
N ALA A 541 -24.98 -2.93 1.74
CA ALA A 541 -24.52 -2.29 0.51
C ALA A 541 -25.50 -2.48 -0.64
N ALA A 542 -25.54 -1.51 -1.55
CA ALA A 542 -26.29 -1.62 -2.80
C ALA A 542 -25.34 -1.49 -3.99
N ILE A 543 -25.36 -2.48 -4.89
CA ILE A 543 -24.75 -2.37 -6.22
C ILE A 543 -25.73 -1.56 -7.07
N ALA A 544 -25.37 -0.31 -7.34
CA ALA A 544 -26.27 0.68 -7.91
C ALA A 544 -25.49 1.77 -8.69
N ASN A 545 -26.22 2.57 -9.47
CA ASN A 545 -25.68 3.76 -10.11
C ASN A 545 -25.51 4.91 -9.10
N PRO A 546 -24.27 5.29 -8.71
CA PRO A 546 -24.04 6.34 -7.72
C PRO A 546 -24.45 7.74 -8.22
N SER A 547 -24.56 7.95 -9.53
CA SER A 547 -24.99 9.23 -10.09
C SER A 547 -26.49 9.50 -9.90
N ASP A 548 -27.27 8.53 -9.42
CA ASP A 548 -28.69 8.72 -9.13
C ASP A 548 -28.88 9.43 -7.78
N ASN A 549 -29.31 10.69 -7.81
CA ASN A 549 -29.53 11.49 -6.61
C ASN A 549 -30.57 10.88 -5.68
N ARG A 550 -31.63 10.23 -6.18
CA ARG A 550 -32.65 9.63 -5.32
C ARG A 550 -32.08 8.47 -4.53
N ILE A 551 -31.16 7.71 -5.10
CA ILE A 551 -30.45 6.62 -4.41
C ILE A 551 -29.61 7.19 -3.26
N LYS A 552 -28.85 8.25 -3.52
CA LYS A 552 -28.03 8.93 -2.51
C LYS A 552 -28.87 9.55 -1.39
N GLU A 553 -29.97 10.20 -1.73
CA GLU A 553 -30.90 10.77 -0.74
C GLU A 553 -31.49 9.65 0.12
N THR A 554 -31.90 8.55 -0.50
CA THR A 554 -32.51 7.40 0.18
C THR A 554 -31.54 6.72 1.14
N ILE A 555 -30.30 6.46 0.70
CA ILE A 555 -29.32 5.75 1.54
C ILE A 555 -28.97 6.57 2.78
N ASN A 556 -28.74 7.88 2.63
CA ASN A 556 -28.42 8.77 3.75
C ASN A 556 -29.60 8.94 4.71
N ALA A 557 -30.81 9.15 4.19
CA ALA A 557 -32.01 9.27 5.02
C ALA A 557 -32.31 7.97 5.77
N THR A 558 -32.17 6.83 5.12
CA THR A 558 -32.46 5.53 5.74
C THR A 558 -31.37 5.12 6.74
N ALA A 559 -30.11 5.47 6.50
CA ALA A 559 -29.03 5.28 7.49
C ALA A 559 -29.36 5.98 8.82
N LEU A 560 -29.87 7.22 8.76
CA LEU A 560 -30.35 7.94 9.94
C LEU A 560 -31.56 7.23 10.58
N LEU A 561 -32.58 6.89 9.78
CA LEU A 561 -33.81 6.25 10.29
C LEU A 561 -33.57 4.86 10.92
N THR A 562 -32.54 4.15 10.47
CA THR A 562 -32.14 2.83 11.00
C THR A 562 -31.13 2.92 12.15
N GLY A 563 -30.76 4.13 12.58
CA GLY A 563 -29.83 4.36 13.69
C GLY A 563 -28.36 4.08 13.35
N ARG A 564 -28.01 3.97 12.07
CA ARG A 564 -26.64 3.75 11.59
C ARG A 564 -25.83 5.04 11.43
N ASP A 565 -26.50 6.19 11.41
CA ASP A 565 -25.89 7.52 11.43
C ASP A 565 -26.09 8.18 12.80
N GLU A 566 -25.23 7.82 13.75
CA GLU A 566 -25.30 8.33 15.12
C GLU A 566 -25.12 9.85 15.15
N GLY A 567 -26.04 10.55 15.83
CA GLY A 567 -26.06 12.01 15.88
C GLY A 567 -26.43 12.70 14.57
N ALA A 568 -26.88 11.96 13.54
CA ALA A 568 -27.21 12.49 12.20
C ALA A 568 -26.02 13.18 11.50
N THR A 569 -24.79 12.79 11.84
CA THR A 569 -23.57 13.45 11.37
C THR A 569 -23.43 13.35 9.85
N ASN A 570 -23.54 12.14 9.29
CA ASN A 570 -23.45 11.93 7.86
C ASN A 570 -24.61 12.60 7.10
N TYR A 571 -25.83 12.50 7.62
CA TYR A 571 -27.01 13.14 7.03
C TYR A 571 -26.84 14.66 6.94
N LEU A 572 -26.36 15.32 8.01
CA LEU A 572 -26.15 16.76 8.03
C LEU A 572 -25.06 17.20 7.03
N ILE A 573 -23.95 16.47 6.97
CA ILE A 573 -22.86 16.72 6.01
C ILE A 573 -23.37 16.60 4.58
N LYS A 574 -24.09 15.52 4.24
CA LYS A 574 -24.57 15.26 2.88
C LYS A 574 -25.76 16.14 2.47
N ALA A 575 -26.59 16.57 3.42
CA ALA A 575 -27.73 17.45 3.17
C ALA A 575 -27.35 18.94 2.97
N GLY A 576 -26.06 19.29 3.09
CA GLY A 576 -25.58 20.64 2.81
C GLY A 576 -25.99 21.70 3.84
N LYS A 577 -26.39 21.30 5.06
CA LYS A 577 -26.50 22.25 6.17
C LYS A 577 -25.11 22.40 6.81
N PRO A 578 -24.50 23.59 6.78
CA PRO A 578 -23.17 23.78 7.30
C PRO A 578 -23.15 23.47 8.80
N SER A 579 -22.29 22.53 9.20
CA SER A 579 -21.61 22.66 10.48
C SER A 579 -20.98 24.06 10.54
N LEU A 580 -21.07 24.72 11.70
CA LEU A 580 -20.58 26.08 11.98
C LEU A 580 -19.07 26.32 11.77
N LEU A 581 -18.37 25.48 11.02
CA LEU A 581 -16.95 25.61 10.74
C LEU A 581 -16.65 25.30 9.27
N MET A 582 -16.11 26.33 8.62
CA MET A 582 -15.39 26.40 7.34
C MET A 582 -16.21 26.53 6.04
N PRO A 583 -15.82 27.49 5.16
CA PRO A 583 -16.47 27.75 3.90
C PRO A 583 -15.96 26.79 2.82
N VAL A 584 -16.89 26.20 2.07
CA VAL A 584 -16.57 25.50 0.82
C VAL A 584 -17.03 26.39 -0.34
N THR A 585 -16.08 26.88 -1.12
CA THR A 585 -16.32 27.50 -2.42
C THR A 585 -16.53 26.41 -3.45
N SER A 586 -17.77 26.26 -3.93
CA SER A 586 -18.10 25.46 -5.09
C SER A 586 -17.77 26.23 -6.37
N ASN A 587 -16.76 25.80 -7.12
CA ASN A 587 -16.61 26.21 -8.51
C ASN A 587 -17.14 25.10 -9.42
N ASN A 588 -18.29 25.39 -10.02
CA ASN A 588 -18.84 24.65 -11.14
C ASN A 588 -18.08 25.15 -12.38
N THR A 589 -17.32 24.30 -13.07
CA THR A 589 -16.66 24.68 -14.33
C THR A 589 -17.26 23.93 -15.50
N ASP A 590 -17.73 24.74 -16.44
CA ASP A 590 -18.17 24.42 -17.78
C ASP A 590 -17.15 23.54 -18.52
N LYS A 591 -17.61 22.49 -19.21
CA LYS A 591 -16.77 21.61 -20.04
C LYS A 591 -16.47 22.28 -21.39
N GLY A 592 -15.54 23.25 -21.38
CA GLY A 592 -14.96 23.83 -22.58
C GLY A 592 -13.44 23.59 -22.65
N VAL A 593 -12.84 23.85 -23.82
CA VAL A 593 -11.38 23.85 -23.99
C VAL A 593 -10.78 25.04 -23.24
N SER A 594 -10.10 24.75 -22.13
CA SER A 594 -9.48 25.74 -21.25
C SER A 594 -8.18 25.21 -20.62
N LEU A 595 -7.39 26.11 -20.03
CA LEU A 595 -6.17 25.73 -19.30
C LEU A 595 -6.51 24.94 -18.03
N GLU A 596 -7.66 25.19 -17.41
CA GLU A 596 -8.17 24.43 -16.26
C GLU A 596 -8.56 23.00 -16.65
N ALA A 597 -9.09 22.79 -17.86
CA ALA A 597 -9.33 21.45 -18.37
C ALA A 597 -8.01 20.68 -18.57
N LEU A 598 -6.96 21.36 -19.06
CA LEU A 598 -5.62 20.77 -19.17
C LEU A 598 -5.03 20.46 -17.80
N GLU A 599 -5.19 21.36 -16.83
CA GLU A 599 -4.77 21.15 -15.44
C GLU A 599 -5.44 19.89 -14.87
N SER A 600 -6.75 19.75 -15.08
CA SER A 600 -7.52 18.59 -14.63
C SER A 600 -7.09 17.29 -15.31
N LEU A 601 -6.87 17.26 -16.63
CA LEU A 601 -6.40 16.05 -17.33
C LEU A 601 -5.05 15.58 -16.79
N ILE A 602 -4.11 16.50 -16.57
CA ILE A 602 -2.78 16.20 -16.04
C ILE A 602 -2.88 15.78 -14.57
N PHE A 603 -3.68 16.47 -13.77
CA PHE A 603 -3.89 16.12 -12.36
C PHE A 603 -4.47 14.71 -12.18
N HIS A 604 -5.37 14.28 -13.07
CA HIS A 604 -5.97 12.94 -13.05
C HIS A 604 -5.21 11.88 -13.87
N GLY A 605 -4.06 12.22 -14.47
CA GLY A 605 -3.23 11.29 -15.23
C GLY A 605 -3.90 10.75 -16.51
N GLN A 606 -4.73 11.56 -17.18
CA GLN A 606 -5.43 11.17 -18.40
C GLN A 606 -4.57 11.50 -19.64
N GLN A 607 -4.35 10.54 -20.53
CA GLN A 607 -3.36 10.65 -21.61
C GLN A 607 -3.99 10.76 -23.00
N GLU A 608 -5.03 9.97 -23.31
CA GLU A 608 -5.71 9.99 -24.61
C GLU A 608 -6.32 11.36 -24.98
N PRO A 609 -7.10 12.04 -24.11
CA PRO A 609 -7.68 13.35 -24.45
C PRO A 609 -6.65 14.49 -24.39
N LEU A 610 -5.44 14.22 -23.89
CA LEU A 610 -4.45 15.24 -23.60
C LEU A 610 -3.91 15.91 -24.86
N ILE A 611 -3.49 15.11 -25.84
CA ILE A 611 -2.93 15.63 -27.09
C ILE A 611 -3.96 16.43 -27.91
N PRO A 612 -5.20 15.94 -28.13
CA PRO A 612 -6.24 16.73 -28.78
C PRO A 612 -6.53 18.06 -28.08
N LEU A 613 -6.54 18.08 -26.74
CA LEU A 613 -6.78 19.32 -26.00
C LEU A 613 -5.63 20.32 -26.16
N ILE A 614 -4.37 19.84 -26.10
CA ILE A 614 -3.19 20.68 -26.32
C ILE A 614 -3.20 21.27 -27.73
N GLN A 615 -3.57 20.50 -28.75
CA GLN A 615 -3.73 20.98 -30.12
C GLN A 615 -4.73 22.13 -30.22
N GLU A 616 -5.88 22.01 -29.55
CA GLU A 616 -6.88 23.08 -29.55
C GLU A 616 -6.42 24.30 -28.74
N LEU A 617 -5.73 24.10 -27.60
CA LEU A 617 -5.19 25.20 -26.79
C LEU A 617 -4.09 25.99 -27.52
N LEU A 618 -3.26 25.32 -28.33
CA LEU A 618 -2.24 25.96 -29.16
C LEU A 618 -2.83 26.90 -30.23
N SER A 619 -4.11 26.76 -30.56
CA SER A 619 -4.82 27.71 -31.43
C SER A 619 -5.19 29.03 -30.72
N LYS A 620 -5.18 29.03 -29.38
CA LYS A 620 -5.65 30.15 -28.52
C LYS A 620 -4.54 30.75 -27.65
N HIS A 621 -3.50 29.98 -27.34
CA HIS A 621 -2.41 30.36 -26.45
C HIS A 621 -1.06 29.99 -27.06
N ASP A 622 -0.02 30.75 -26.72
CA ASP A 622 1.34 30.35 -27.02
C ASP A 622 1.79 29.16 -26.13
N MET A 623 2.81 28.46 -26.61
CA MET A 623 3.36 27.27 -25.95
C MET A 623 3.81 27.53 -24.50
N LEU A 624 4.45 28.69 -24.23
CA LEU A 624 4.93 29.02 -22.89
C LEU A 624 3.77 29.29 -21.94
N THR A 625 2.69 29.89 -22.41
CA THR A 625 1.46 30.06 -21.64
C THR A 625 0.84 28.72 -21.25
N ILE A 626 0.76 27.76 -22.17
CA ILE A 626 0.22 26.42 -21.89
C ILE A 626 1.06 25.70 -20.83
N ILE A 627 2.38 25.82 -20.90
CA ILE A 627 3.31 25.21 -19.95
C ILE A 627 3.21 25.87 -18.57
N ASN A 628 3.42 27.19 -18.52
CA ASN A 628 3.53 27.92 -17.25
C ASN A 628 2.19 28.09 -16.52
N LYS A 629 1.06 28.04 -17.24
CA LYS A 629 -0.28 28.23 -16.65
C LYS A 629 -1.18 27.00 -16.72
N GLY A 630 -0.79 25.94 -17.42
CA GLY A 630 -1.55 24.69 -17.51
C GLY A 630 -0.79 23.50 -16.92
N ILE A 631 0.41 23.22 -17.44
CA ILE A 631 1.17 22.02 -17.06
C ILE A 631 1.85 22.16 -15.69
N LEU A 632 2.69 23.19 -15.51
CA LEU A 632 3.49 23.37 -14.28
C LEU A 632 2.62 23.53 -13.01
N PRO A 633 1.54 24.34 -13.00
CA PRO A 633 0.70 24.47 -11.80
C PRO A 633 0.09 23.15 -11.34
N SER A 634 -0.23 22.24 -12.27
CA SER A 634 -0.72 20.90 -11.94
C SER A 634 0.31 20.09 -11.16
N LEU A 635 1.57 20.17 -11.60
CA LEU A 635 2.70 19.45 -11.02
C LEU A 635 3.12 20.02 -9.65
N GLU A 636 3.05 21.34 -9.49
CA GLU A 636 3.26 22.01 -8.20
C GLU A 636 2.18 21.58 -7.20
N LYS A 637 0.91 21.60 -7.62
CA LYS A 637 -0.25 21.21 -6.79
C LYS A 637 -0.20 19.74 -6.38
N ILE A 638 0.07 18.81 -7.30
CA ILE A 638 0.19 17.38 -6.97
C ILE A 638 1.40 17.13 -6.05
N GLY A 639 2.50 17.88 -6.23
CA GLY A 639 3.64 17.86 -5.33
C GLY A 639 3.28 18.33 -3.92
N ASP A 640 2.61 19.47 -3.78
CA ASP A 640 2.17 20.00 -2.49
C ASP A 640 1.24 19.04 -1.76
N LEU A 641 0.29 18.42 -2.49
CA LEU A 641 -0.61 17.41 -1.92
C LEU A 641 0.12 16.12 -1.53
N PHE A 642 1.20 15.75 -2.23
CA PHE A 642 2.01 14.58 -1.88
C PHE A 642 2.80 14.86 -0.60
N ALA A 643 3.37 16.06 -0.47
CA ALA A 643 4.06 16.50 0.73
C ALA A 643 3.14 16.63 1.96
N SER A 644 1.86 17.01 1.76
CA SER A 644 0.84 17.02 2.82
C SER A 644 0.28 15.64 3.16
N GLY A 645 0.54 14.62 2.33
CA GLY A 645 0.01 13.27 2.47
C GLY A 645 -1.45 13.11 2.01
N GLU A 646 -1.99 14.08 1.28
CA GLU A 646 -3.34 14.04 0.69
C GLU A 646 -3.40 13.19 -0.59
N VAL A 647 -2.32 13.16 -1.38
CA VAL A 647 -2.14 12.22 -2.50
C VAL A 647 -0.91 11.35 -2.29
N PHE A 648 -0.82 10.23 -3.01
CA PHE A 648 0.24 9.24 -2.82
C PHE A 648 1.06 9.06 -4.09
N LEU A 649 2.12 8.26 -3.98
CA LEU A 649 3.07 8.00 -5.06
C LEU A 649 2.41 7.61 -6.42
N PRO A 650 1.35 6.77 -6.47
CA PRO A 650 0.70 6.43 -7.74
C PRO A 650 0.14 7.66 -8.47
N GLN A 651 -0.55 8.56 -7.75
CA GLN A 651 -1.13 9.76 -8.32
C GLN A 651 -0.04 10.72 -8.83
N LEU A 652 1.05 10.84 -8.07
CA LEU A 652 2.21 11.63 -8.47
C LEU A 652 2.84 11.11 -9.77
N ILE A 653 3.01 9.79 -9.90
CA ILE A 653 3.54 9.15 -11.12
C ILE A 653 2.59 9.34 -12.30
N MET A 654 1.29 9.02 -12.12
CA MET A 654 0.29 9.18 -13.19
C MET A 654 0.22 10.60 -13.72
N SER A 655 0.22 11.59 -12.81
CA SER A 655 0.21 13.00 -13.20
C SER A 655 1.50 13.40 -13.92
N GLY A 656 2.65 12.89 -13.44
CA GLY A 656 3.94 13.03 -14.08
C GLY A 656 4.00 12.47 -15.51
N ASP A 657 3.50 11.26 -15.73
CA ASP A 657 3.49 10.61 -17.04
C ASP A 657 2.63 11.38 -18.05
N SER A 658 1.46 11.87 -17.63
CA SER A 658 0.65 12.77 -18.46
C SER A 658 1.41 14.07 -18.78
N ALA A 659 2.06 14.70 -17.81
CA ALA A 659 2.86 15.89 -18.08
C ALA A 659 4.04 15.61 -19.04
N LYS A 660 4.71 14.47 -18.89
CA LYS A 660 5.80 14.02 -19.78
C LYS A 660 5.31 13.81 -21.21
N LEU A 661 4.14 13.18 -21.38
CA LEU A 661 3.49 13.05 -22.69
C LEU A 661 3.18 14.42 -23.32
N ALA A 662 2.64 15.35 -22.53
CA ALA A 662 2.37 16.72 -22.98
C ALA A 662 3.65 17.45 -23.41
N PHE A 663 4.72 17.39 -22.60
CA PHE A 663 6.02 17.98 -22.93
C PHE A 663 6.65 17.36 -24.18
N ALA A 664 6.61 16.04 -24.32
CA ALA A 664 7.14 15.34 -25.48
C ALA A 664 6.43 15.80 -26.76
N TYR A 665 5.10 15.87 -26.73
CA TYR A 665 4.31 16.36 -27.86
C TYR A 665 4.65 17.81 -28.22
N LEU A 666 4.73 18.70 -27.22
CA LEU A 666 5.06 20.10 -27.42
C LEU A 666 6.47 20.27 -28.02
N LYS A 667 7.46 19.51 -27.53
CA LYS A 667 8.85 19.55 -28.02
C LYS A 667 8.99 19.07 -29.47
N GLU A 668 8.28 18.00 -29.85
CA GLU A 668 8.33 17.43 -31.20
C GLU A 668 7.71 18.37 -32.26
N ASN A 669 6.63 19.06 -31.90
CA ASN A 669 5.86 19.88 -32.85
C ASN A 669 6.32 21.35 -32.92
N PHE A 670 7.15 21.81 -31.98
CA PHE A 670 7.66 23.19 -31.93
C PHE A 670 9.18 23.26 -31.65
N PRO A 671 10.02 22.70 -32.53
CA PRO A 671 11.48 22.62 -32.31
C PRO A 671 12.18 23.98 -32.25
N ASP A 672 11.65 25.00 -32.91
CA ASP A 672 12.21 26.36 -32.94
C ASP A 672 11.89 27.20 -31.69
N ASN A 673 10.90 26.78 -30.88
CA ASN A 673 10.66 27.30 -29.54
C ASN A 673 11.33 26.37 -28.54
N SER A 674 12.66 26.27 -28.61
CA SER A 674 13.43 25.43 -27.69
C SER A 674 13.05 25.78 -26.26
N LEU A 675 12.37 24.86 -25.59
CA LEU A 675 12.22 24.88 -24.15
C LEU A 675 13.64 24.95 -23.58
N GLU A 676 14.04 26.13 -23.09
CA GLU A 676 15.29 26.25 -22.35
C GLU A 676 15.15 25.34 -21.13
N GLU A 677 15.99 24.31 -21.06
CA GLU A 677 16.08 23.44 -19.89
C GLU A 677 16.36 24.32 -18.67
N LYS A 678 15.52 24.27 -17.63
CA LYS A 678 15.66 25.12 -16.43
C LYS A 678 17.04 24.97 -15.76
N GLY A 679 17.72 23.85 -16.02
CA GLY A 679 19.06 23.53 -15.58
C GLY A 679 19.34 22.03 -15.74
N THR A 680 20.62 21.67 -15.73
CA THR A 680 21.08 20.27 -15.70
C THR A 680 21.33 19.81 -14.27
N ILE A 681 20.78 18.67 -13.90
CA ILE A 681 20.93 18.05 -12.57
C ILE A 681 21.53 16.67 -12.75
N VAL A 682 22.61 16.39 -12.04
CA VAL A 682 23.16 15.02 -11.92
C VAL A 682 22.70 14.43 -10.59
N ILE A 683 22.09 13.26 -10.59
CA ILE A 683 21.56 12.63 -9.36
C ILE A 683 21.98 11.17 -9.27
N GLY A 684 22.24 10.68 -8.06
CA GLY A 684 22.66 9.30 -7.82
C GLY A 684 22.56 8.92 -6.35
N THR A 685 22.56 7.62 -6.04
CA THR A 685 22.84 7.18 -4.67
C THR A 685 24.35 7.06 -4.46
N VAL A 686 24.81 7.43 -3.26
CA VAL A 686 26.24 7.39 -2.93
C VAL A 686 26.78 5.96 -2.92
N ARG A 687 28.11 5.84 -3.01
CA ARG A 687 28.80 4.55 -2.96
C ARG A 687 28.36 3.73 -1.75
N GLY A 688 28.13 2.46 -2.01
CA GLY A 688 27.63 1.48 -1.06
C GLY A 688 26.14 1.57 -0.78
N ASP A 689 25.46 2.64 -1.18
CA ASP A 689 24.00 2.72 -1.09
C ASP A 689 23.38 2.24 -2.38
N ILE A 690 22.57 1.20 -2.26
CA ILE A 690 21.90 0.52 -3.37
C ILE A 690 20.39 0.81 -3.38
N HIS A 691 19.91 1.69 -2.50
CA HIS A 691 18.50 2.02 -2.38
C HIS A 691 18.19 3.28 -3.18
N ASP A 692 17.59 3.08 -4.34
CA ASP A 692 17.38 4.13 -5.35
C ASP A 692 15.93 4.60 -5.44
N ILE A 693 14.99 4.05 -4.66
CA ILE A 693 13.57 4.43 -4.72
C ILE A 693 13.39 5.93 -4.52
N GLY A 694 13.91 6.50 -3.42
CA GLY A 694 13.79 7.93 -3.14
C GLY A 694 14.42 8.78 -4.24
N LYS A 695 15.61 8.39 -4.70
CA LYS A 695 16.33 9.04 -5.81
C LYS A 695 15.56 8.98 -7.12
N ASN A 696 14.96 7.84 -7.47
CA ASN A 696 14.14 7.66 -8.68
C ASN A 696 12.91 8.57 -8.63
N ILE A 697 12.24 8.65 -7.47
CA ILE A 697 11.10 9.55 -7.27
C ILE A 697 11.56 11.00 -7.45
N THR A 698 12.63 11.42 -6.78
CA THR A 698 13.16 12.79 -6.91
C THR A 698 13.59 13.11 -8.34
N ALA A 699 14.26 12.18 -9.04
CA ALA A 699 14.64 12.32 -10.44
C ALA A 699 13.41 12.52 -11.34
N ALA A 700 12.41 11.65 -11.21
CA ALA A 700 11.17 11.76 -11.98
C ALA A 700 10.44 13.08 -11.71
N VAL A 701 10.35 13.51 -10.45
CA VAL A 701 9.71 14.78 -10.08
C VAL A 701 10.49 15.98 -10.64
N LEU A 702 11.82 15.97 -10.62
CA LEU A 702 12.65 17.02 -11.22
C LEU A 702 12.52 17.06 -12.75
N GLU A 703 12.52 15.90 -13.43
CA GLU A 703 12.25 15.83 -14.88
C GLU A 703 10.90 16.46 -15.21
N ASN A 704 9.87 16.15 -14.43
CA ASN A 704 8.52 16.69 -14.62
C ASN A 704 8.47 18.22 -14.46
N HIS A 705 9.36 18.82 -13.65
CA HIS A 705 9.44 20.28 -13.49
C HIS A 705 10.29 21.00 -14.55
N GLY A 706 10.73 20.28 -15.60
CA GLY A 706 11.43 20.86 -16.75
C GLY A 706 12.96 20.90 -16.61
N TYR A 707 13.54 20.11 -15.71
CA TYR A 707 14.98 19.96 -15.56
C TYR A 707 15.53 18.82 -16.43
N LYS A 708 16.74 18.97 -16.95
CA LYS A 708 17.48 17.85 -17.55
C LYS A 708 18.13 17.04 -16.42
N VAL A 709 17.61 15.85 -16.15
CA VAL A 709 18.14 14.97 -15.10
C VAL A 709 19.04 13.90 -15.71
N ILE A 710 20.27 13.80 -15.21
CA ILE A 710 21.22 12.75 -15.52
C ILE A 710 21.31 11.86 -14.29
N ASP A 711 20.61 10.75 -14.38
CA ASP A 711 20.59 9.75 -13.33
C ASP A 711 21.78 8.80 -13.46
N LEU A 712 22.71 8.85 -12.50
CA LEU A 712 23.85 7.95 -12.44
C LEU A 712 23.47 6.57 -11.87
N GLY A 713 22.23 6.41 -11.42
CA GLY A 713 21.74 5.18 -10.83
C GLY A 713 22.16 5.07 -9.38
N LYS A 714 22.63 3.88 -9.00
CA LYS A 714 22.94 3.51 -7.62
C LYS A 714 24.37 3.06 -7.41
N ASN A 715 24.84 3.13 -6.17
CA ASN A 715 26.18 2.74 -5.75
C ASN A 715 27.27 3.52 -6.52
N VAL A 716 27.09 4.84 -6.64
CA VAL A 716 27.91 5.69 -7.50
C VAL A 716 29.09 6.26 -6.72
N SER A 717 30.30 6.13 -7.28
CA SER A 717 31.51 6.70 -6.69
C SER A 717 31.54 8.23 -6.79
N GLY A 718 32.27 8.88 -5.88
CA GLY A 718 32.43 10.33 -5.93
C GLY A 718 33.07 10.79 -7.25
N GLU A 719 34.04 10.03 -7.76
CA GLU A 719 34.73 10.33 -9.01
C GLU A 719 33.75 10.30 -10.20
N GLU A 720 32.81 9.37 -10.22
CA GLU A 720 31.75 9.30 -11.23
C GLU A 720 30.80 10.49 -11.13
N PHE A 721 30.40 10.90 -9.91
CA PHE A 721 29.61 12.12 -9.72
C PHE A 721 30.33 13.35 -10.28
N LEU A 722 31.61 13.52 -9.95
CA LEU A 722 32.40 14.66 -10.42
C LEU A 722 32.56 14.62 -11.94
N ALA A 723 32.91 13.46 -12.50
CA ALA A 723 33.10 13.30 -13.94
C ALA A 723 31.81 13.59 -14.71
N ALA A 724 30.67 13.09 -14.24
CA ALA A 724 29.37 13.36 -14.84
C ALA A 724 28.97 14.84 -14.70
N ALA A 725 29.18 15.44 -13.53
CA ALA A 725 28.85 16.84 -13.29
C ALA A 725 29.62 17.78 -14.24
N ILE A 726 30.91 17.50 -14.48
CA ILE A 726 31.72 18.25 -15.45
C ILE A 726 31.27 17.94 -16.89
N ARG A 727 31.11 16.67 -17.25
CA ARG A 727 30.74 16.25 -18.61
C ARG A 727 29.41 16.85 -19.07
N GLU A 728 28.43 16.91 -18.17
CA GLU A 728 27.07 17.35 -18.48
C GLU A 728 26.84 18.84 -18.20
N ASN A 729 27.86 19.57 -17.74
CA ASN A 729 27.76 20.94 -17.24
C ASN A 729 26.60 21.08 -16.22
N ALA A 730 26.63 20.23 -15.20
CA ALA A 730 25.61 20.20 -14.17
C ALA A 730 25.58 21.51 -13.36
N HIS A 731 24.38 22.02 -13.12
CA HIS A 731 24.16 23.15 -12.23
C HIS A 731 23.98 22.67 -10.79
N VAL A 732 23.35 21.51 -10.63
CA VAL A 732 23.13 20.86 -9.33
C VAL A 732 23.58 19.39 -9.38
N VAL A 733 24.21 18.93 -8.30
CA VAL A 733 24.44 17.51 -8.02
C VAL A 733 23.60 17.10 -6.82
N GLY A 734 22.74 16.10 -6.98
CA GLY A 734 21.92 15.52 -5.93
C GLY A 734 22.50 14.19 -5.43
N LEU A 735 22.80 14.12 -4.13
CA LEU A 735 23.28 12.89 -3.49
C LEU A 735 22.15 12.27 -2.65
N SER A 736 21.95 10.97 -2.80
CA SER A 736 20.94 10.22 -2.03
C SER A 736 21.57 9.09 -1.19
N ALA A 737 21.09 8.92 0.04
CA ALA A 737 21.41 7.76 0.89
C ALA A 737 20.18 7.35 1.74
N LEU A 738 19.91 6.05 1.79
CA LEU A 738 18.91 5.45 2.65
C LEU A 738 19.54 4.76 3.88
N MET A 739 20.79 4.31 3.78
CA MET A 739 21.47 3.64 4.90
C MET A 739 22.35 4.62 5.68
N THR A 740 22.34 4.50 7.00
CA THR A 740 23.23 5.30 7.85
C THR A 740 24.70 5.02 7.60
N THR A 741 25.01 3.79 7.18
CA THR A 741 26.35 3.31 6.89
C THR A 741 26.94 3.92 5.62
N THR A 742 26.11 4.43 4.71
CA THR A 742 26.51 4.98 3.41
C THR A 742 26.41 6.50 3.36
N MET A 743 25.58 7.10 4.22
CA MET A 743 25.43 8.56 4.37
C MET A 743 26.78 9.27 4.56
N VAL A 744 27.75 8.64 5.22
CA VAL A 744 29.09 9.21 5.47
C VAL A 744 29.87 9.53 4.18
N GLU A 745 29.56 8.86 3.07
CA GLU A 745 30.20 9.09 1.76
C GLU A 745 29.80 10.44 1.15
N MET A 746 28.69 11.05 1.59
CA MET A 746 28.23 12.33 1.04
C MET A 746 29.22 13.48 1.27
N GLY A 747 29.86 13.53 2.45
CA GLY A 747 30.79 14.62 2.81
C GLY A 747 32.00 14.72 1.87
N PRO A 748 32.78 13.63 1.68
CA PRO A 748 33.88 13.60 0.73
C PRO A 748 33.48 14.01 -0.70
N ILE A 749 32.28 13.63 -1.16
CA ILE A 749 31.78 13.98 -2.49
C ILE A 749 31.48 15.49 -2.58
N VAL A 750 30.82 16.06 -1.57
CA VAL A 750 30.54 17.51 -1.49
C VAL A 750 31.85 18.30 -1.54
N GLU A 751 32.85 17.92 -0.74
CA GLU A 751 34.15 18.59 -0.73
C GLU A 751 34.85 18.50 -2.08
N MET A 752 34.85 17.32 -2.70
CA MET A 752 35.48 17.10 -4.00
C MET A 752 34.85 17.94 -5.11
N ILE A 753 33.51 17.98 -5.20
CA ILE A 753 32.81 18.79 -6.20
C ILE A 753 33.09 20.27 -5.99
N LYS A 754 33.00 20.76 -4.74
CA LYS A 754 33.23 22.18 -4.43
C LYS A 754 34.67 22.63 -4.68
N ASN A 755 35.65 21.77 -4.41
CA ASN A 755 37.06 22.06 -4.69
C ASN A 755 37.35 22.16 -6.19
N GLN A 756 36.66 21.36 -7.01
CA GLN A 756 36.87 21.35 -8.45
C GLN A 756 36.07 22.45 -9.16
N ASN A 757 34.83 22.68 -8.76
CA ASN A 757 33.97 23.72 -9.31
C ASN A 757 32.91 24.19 -8.30
N SER A 758 33.18 25.32 -7.64
CA SER A 758 32.30 25.91 -6.62
C SER A 758 30.98 26.49 -7.14
N TYR A 759 30.82 26.59 -8.46
CA TYR A 759 29.56 27.02 -9.09
C TYR A 759 28.50 25.91 -9.09
N ILE A 760 28.93 24.64 -9.08
CA ILE A 760 28.03 23.49 -9.01
C ILE A 760 27.47 23.41 -7.59
N LYS A 761 26.15 23.47 -7.44
CA LYS A 761 25.48 23.32 -6.14
C LYS A 761 25.32 21.86 -5.81
N VAL A 762 25.57 21.47 -4.56
CA VAL A 762 25.37 20.10 -4.10
C VAL A 762 24.23 20.06 -3.10
N ILE A 763 23.17 19.33 -3.42
CA ILE A 763 22.06 19.06 -2.51
C ILE A 763 22.10 17.61 -2.06
N ILE A 764 21.62 17.34 -0.85
CA ILE A 764 21.56 15.97 -0.30
C ILE A 764 20.15 15.63 0.18
N GLY A 765 19.83 14.33 0.20
CA GLY A 765 18.56 13.83 0.72
C GLY A 765 18.56 12.32 0.95
N GLY A 766 17.44 11.80 1.46
CA GLY A 766 17.24 10.38 1.76
C GLY A 766 16.86 10.12 3.22
N ALA A 767 16.35 8.91 3.52
CA ALA A 767 15.60 8.62 4.74
C ALA A 767 16.38 8.85 6.06
N VAL A 768 17.70 8.76 5.99
CA VAL A 768 18.61 8.92 7.14
C VAL A 768 19.29 10.28 7.19
N VAL A 769 19.02 11.15 6.22
CA VAL A 769 19.67 12.46 6.06
C VAL A 769 18.87 13.54 6.80
N THR A 770 19.55 14.53 7.37
CA THR A 770 18.92 15.65 8.08
C THR A 770 19.45 16.99 7.59
N ALA A 771 18.69 18.07 7.87
CA ALA A 771 19.12 19.44 7.58
C ALA A 771 20.41 19.82 8.35
N ASP A 772 20.57 19.29 9.57
CA ASP A 772 21.78 19.48 10.36
C ASP A 772 23.00 18.81 9.71
N PHE A 773 22.84 17.58 9.23
CA PHE A 773 23.89 16.88 8.52
C PHE A 773 24.32 17.62 7.24
N ALA A 774 23.35 18.13 6.46
CA ALA A 774 23.65 18.93 5.27
C ALA A 774 24.51 20.16 5.58
N ARG A 775 24.23 20.86 6.69
CA ARG A 775 25.04 21.99 7.15
C ARG A 775 26.45 21.55 7.55
N GLN A 776 26.56 20.43 8.26
CA GLN A 776 27.84 19.92 8.77
C GLN A 776 28.82 19.57 7.64
N ILE A 777 28.32 18.96 6.55
CA ILE A 777 29.16 18.61 5.40
C ILE A 777 29.28 19.74 4.37
N ASN A 778 28.79 20.95 4.69
CA ASN A 778 28.77 22.10 3.80
C ASN A 778 28.03 21.85 2.47
N ALA A 779 26.96 21.05 2.45
CA ALA A 779 26.07 20.97 1.28
C ALA A 779 25.32 22.30 1.08
N ASP A 780 24.93 22.61 -0.16
CA ASP A 780 24.19 23.83 -0.50
C ASP A 780 22.70 23.74 -0.11
N GLY A 781 22.19 22.55 0.17
CA GLY A 781 20.88 22.37 0.79
C GLY A 781 20.48 20.92 1.05
N TYR A 782 19.37 20.76 1.75
CA TYR A 782 18.74 19.49 2.10
C TYR A 782 17.35 19.41 1.50
N GLY A 783 17.11 18.38 0.69
CA GLY A 783 15.78 18.03 0.20
C GLY A 783 15.17 16.95 1.08
N LYS A 784 14.20 17.29 1.92
CA LYS A 784 13.51 16.35 2.81
C LYS A 784 12.72 15.29 2.04
N ASP A 785 12.11 15.69 0.93
CA ASP A 785 11.37 14.85 0.02
C ASP A 785 11.55 15.36 -1.42
N ALA A 786 10.96 14.66 -2.39
CA ALA A 786 11.09 14.99 -3.80
C ALA A 786 10.54 16.39 -4.16
N VAL A 787 9.55 16.89 -3.42
CA VAL A 787 8.89 18.16 -3.69
C VAL A 787 9.70 19.31 -3.10
N GLU A 788 10.16 19.17 -1.87
CA GLU A 788 11.11 20.12 -1.27
C GLU A 788 12.43 20.17 -2.04
N ALA A 789 12.87 19.06 -2.64
CA ALA A 789 14.04 19.04 -3.51
C ALA A 789 13.87 19.94 -4.75
N VAL A 790 12.69 19.93 -5.41
CA VAL A 790 12.38 20.85 -6.51
C VAL A 790 12.44 22.30 -6.05
N LYS A 791 11.73 22.64 -4.97
CA LYS A 791 11.69 24.01 -4.43
C LYS A 791 13.09 24.51 -4.06
N LEU A 792 13.92 23.61 -3.52
CA LEU A 792 15.31 23.90 -3.19
C LEU A 792 16.13 24.18 -4.45
N VAL A 793 16.03 23.34 -5.48
CA VAL A 793 16.71 23.54 -6.76
C VAL A 793 16.30 24.87 -7.40
N GLU A 794 15.00 25.17 -7.44
CA GLU A 794 14.48 26.45 -7.93
C GLU A 794 15.07 27.63 -7.16
N SER A 795 15.12 27.56 -5.83
CA SER A 795 15.74 28.60 -5.00
C SER A 795 17.25 28.74 -5.23
N LEU A 796 17.96 27.65 -5.57
CA LEU A 796 19.41 27.67 -5.78
C LEU A 796 19.78 28.23 -7.15
N LEU A 797 18.95 27.99 -8.17
CA LEU A 797 19.17 28.47 -9.53
C LEU A 797 18.61 29.88 -9.79
N SER A 798 17.67 30.35 -8.97
CA SER A 798 17.11 31.71 -9.06
C SER A 798 17.92 32.79 -8.35
N LYS A 799 18.93 32.42 -7.53
CA LYS A 799 19.85 33.38 -6.92
C LYS A 799 21.00 33.68 -7.89
N PRO A 800 21.27 34.96 -8.22
CA PRO A 800 22.31 35.35 -9.18
C PRO A 800 23.73 35.04 -8.70
#